data_AF-A0A938T3A2-F1
#
_entry.id   AF-A0A938T3A2-F1
#
_cell.length_a   1.000
_cell.length_b   1.000
_cell.length_c   1.000
_cell.angle_alpha   90.00
_cell.angle_beta   90.00
_cell.angle_gamma   90.00
#
_symmetry.space_group_name_H-M   'P 1'
#
loop_
_entity.id
_entity.type
_entity.pdbx_description
1 polymer ?
#
loop_
_entity_poly.entity_id
_entity_poly.type
_entity_poly.pdbx_seq_one_letter_code
_entity_poly.pdbx_strand_id
1 'polypeptide(L)'
;MLSKILKNIIGIIIFLIIVFITLFILFKHLTTKSFYEETGRTEVEGLREKTEIFKDNFGVPHIVAGNENDIYFALGYIHAQDRMWQMDISRRVAEGKLSEIFGYEVVEYDKLFRTIGINKISEKLYTELSPKSKEILEQYTNGINAFLNKRIKQLPLEFDVLDYKPEKWKPEHSIMVMRLVGWELTISWYTDFVFGKIAERFGPEMAVDFFPSYPANGPFIVKPKKTTSKISFDTNSTINQPAHQLLKEYSNHIYNESFPIQKKHTTLYDHINSYATPYNNLTSLLESFVDKCLSYNRFIGKDCLSYSSGSNSWVISGKKSETEKPILANDPHLLLSIPSRWYEVHLNRKDIHKNISGFTIPGTPGIAVGCNDNISWGITNLMNDDLDFYLLERDTIVKTNYIYQNKIQRPDSTPELIKVKDIKEEVEFTVWNTELGPIVSELEKTGFSNESRLDPGEKYYLALKWTGEEFSDEILAFYEINNAKNWNEFRSGLKHLGLPALNFIYADNQGNIGYQCAGKIPVRKSNFAYIPQTTENEWVSYMKFEELPASFNPEENYIITANNPPTKEFSDNRTGSKNYISILFEPPYRAERIDSLLSTRNFISVNDFKLIQTDIVSLQAKEFCSYLFEAFSDSNYKSEDTRYVNILKRWDYKFNTSSPAPLLFAQFEIELYKTLFEEKLGTELFKNYIMIKNVPVRTASRILSENTSWLLDIDTNKSKIENRNQILVKSFKNAVTKIKETLKTEDYNKWTWGELHKITMNHPLGVVTALAPILNIGPYEISGSGTTVSNAEYSLQRAFENQNYSVFVGTSMRMIADMSNTGNTITILPPGQSGQPEHPNYSDQMRLWLNGEYKITYTGNDFLKYATYKHLILDPKTGYRNE
;
A
#
# COMPACT_ATOMS: atom_id res chain seq x y z
N MET A 1 45.30 -41.82 27.58
CA MET A 1 44.45 -40.61 27.77
C MET A 1 43.80 -40.17 26.46
N LEU A 2 44.55 -39.99 25.36
CA LEU A 2 44.03 -39.63 24.04
C LEU A 2 42.89 -40.54 23.51
N SER A 3 42.95 -41.86 23.73
CA SER A 3 41.91 -42.80 23.22
C SER A 3 40.55 -42.69 23.92
N LYS A 4 40.52 -42.26 25.19
CA LYS A 4 39.28 -42.06 25.95
C LYS A 4 38.61 -40.74 25.56
N ILE A 5 39.43 -39.70 25.35
CA ILE A 5 38.96 -38.40 24.83
C ILE A 5 38.38 -38.59 23.42
N LEU A 6 39.07 -39.32 22.54
CA LEU A 6 38.60 -39.59 21.18
C LEU A 6 37.27 -40.38 21.16
N LYS A 7 37.13 -41.40 22.02
CA LYS A 7 35.85 -42.15 22.15
C LYS A 7 34.70 -41.27 22.65
N ASN A 8 34.97 -40.37 23.60
CA ASN A 8 33.96 -39.43 24.09
C ASN A 8 33.56 -38.43 22.99
N ILE A 9 34.53 -37.90 22.23
CA ILE A 9 34.26 -37.00 21.10
C ILE A 9 33.41 -37.71 20.04
N ILE A 10 33.76 -38.95 19.67
CA ILE A 10 32.98 -39.75 18.70
C ILE A 10 31.56 -40.00 19.24
N GLY A 11 31.42 -40.35 20.53
CA GLY A 11 30.11 -40.54 21.15
C GLY A 11 29.24 -39.27 21.13
N ILE A 12 29.84 -38.11 21.41
CA ILE A 12 29.15 -36.81 21.32
C ILE A 12 28.75 -36.51 19.88
N ILE A 13 29.64 -36.74 18.90
CA ILE A 13 29.33 -36.52 17.47
C ILE A 13 28.18 -37.41 17.03
N ILE A 14 28.18 -38.71 17.38
CA ILE A 14 27.10 -39.64 17.04
C ILE A 14 25.78 -39.18 17.69
N PHE A 15 25.81 -38.78 18.96
CA PHE A 15 24.63 -38.26 19.64
C PHE A 15 24.07 -37.00 18.95
N LEU A 16 24.93 -36.04 18.62
CA LEU A 16 24.53 -34.83 17.90
C LEU A 16 23.95 -35.14 16.51
N ILE A 17 24.51 -36.12 15.80
CA ILE A 17 23.97 -36.58 14.51
C ILE A 17 22.58 -37.20 14.71
N ILE A 18 22.37 -38.04 15.72
CA ILE A 18 21.06 -38.66 15.99
C ILE A 18 20.03 -37.59 16.36
N VAL A 19 20.39 -36.62 17.21
CA VAL A 19 19.52 -35.50 17.58
C VAL A 19 19.17 -34.68 16.33
N PHE A 20 20.15 -34.35 15.50
CA PHE A 20 19.94 -33.62 14.25
C PHE A 20 19.00 -34.37 13.30
N ILE A 21 19.23 -35.66 13.06
CA ILE A 21 18.36 -36.50 12.21
C ILE A 21 16.94 -36.55 12.77
N THR A 22 16.79 -36.71 14.09
CA THR A 22 15.48 -36.77 14.74
C THR A 22 14.73 -35.45 14.59
N LEU A 23 15.40 -34.32 14.85
CA LEU A 23 14.83 -32.98 14.67
C LEU A 23 14.48 -32.71 13.21
N PHE A 24 15.32 -33.16 12.27
CA PHE A 24 15.05 -33.03 10.84
C PHE A 24 13.81 -33.84 10.41
N ILE A 25 13.69 -35.10 10.86
CA ILE A 25 12.51 -35.94 10.58
C ILE A 25 11.25 -35.31 11.17
N LEU A 26 11.31 -34.86 12.43
CA LEU A 26 10.19 -34.17 13.09
C LEU A 26 9.81 -32.91 12.32
N PHE A 27 10.78 -32.09 11.95
CA PHE A 27 10.57 -30.87 11.19
C PHE A 27 9.92 -31.14 9.81
N LYS A 28 10.44 -32.13 9.07
CA LYS A 28 9.84 -32.58 7.80
C LYS A 28 8.42 -33.09 7.98
N HIS A 29 8.15 -33.83 9.05
CA HIS A 29 6.81 -34.28 9.37
C HIS A 29 5.88 -33.08 9.64
N LEU A 30 6.29 -32.11 10.45
CA LEU A 30 5.46 -30.95 10.79
C LEU A 30 5.16 -30.05 9.58
N THR A 31 6.15 -29.80 8.72
CA THR A 31 5.97 -28.99 7.49
C THR A 31 5.08 -29.70 6.46
N THR A 32 5.24 -31.00 6.26
CA THR A 32 4.50 -31.77 5.24
C THR A 32 3.16 -32.34 5.72
N LYS A 33 2.89 -32.41 7.03
CA LYS A 33 1.61 -32.87 7.61
C LYS A 33 0.41 -32.07 7.08
N SER A 34 0.63 -30.79 6.80
CA SER A 34 -0.39 -29.88 6.28
C SER A 34 -0.68 -30.07 4.79
N PHE A 35 0.18 -30.78 4.06
CA PHE A 35 0.01 -31.03 2.64
C PHE A 35 -1.29 -31.78 2.39
N TYR A 36 -2.04 -31.29 1.42
CA TYR A 36 -3.37 -31.77 1.08
C TYR A 36 -3.36 -32.48 -0.27
N GLU A 37 -4.38 -33.31 -0.47
CA GLU A 37 -4.62 -33.93 -1.76
C GLU A 37 -5.15 -32.86 -2.71
N GLU A 38 -4.32 -32.52 -3.70
CA GLU A 38 -4.67 -31.63 -4.80
C GLU A 38 -5.31 -32.36 -5.98
N THR A 39 -5.42 -33.68 -5.86
CA THR A 39 -6.01 -34.57 -6.87
C THR A 39 -6.98 -35.54 -6.22
N GLY A 40 -8.02 -35.93 -6.95
CA GLY A 40 -8.96 -36.95 -6.50
C GLY A 40 -10.33 -36.39 -6.20
N ARG A 41 -11.07 -37.04 -5.30
CA ARG A 41 -12.45 -36.69 -4.97
C ARG A 41 -12.61 -36.58 -3.47
N THR A 42 -13.38 -35.59 -3.02
CA THR A 42 -13.68 -35.37 -1.61
C THR A 42 -15.14 -34.99 -1.43
N GLU A 43 -15.83 -35.69 -0.54
CA GLU A 43 -17.15 -35.25 -0.09
C GLU A 43 -17.02 -34.07 0.89
N VAL A 44 -17.89 -33.08 0.72
CA VAL A 44 -17.98 -31.87 1.55
C VAL A 44 -19.44 -31.55 1.87
N GLU A 45 -19.67 -31.05 3.07
CA GLU A 45 -20.99 -30.62 3.54
C GLU A 45 -21.27 -29.18 3.13
N GLY A 46 -22.52 -28.85 2.78
CA GLY A 46 -22.93 -27.52 2.36
C GLY A 46 -22.80 -27.21 0.87
N LEU A 47 -22.07 -28.04 0.11
CA LEU A 47 -22.00 -27.95 -1.35
C LEU A 47 -23.30 -28.47 -1.99
N ARG A 48 -23.82 -27.79 -3.02
CA ARG A 48 -25.09 -28.16 -3.66
C ARG A 48 -24.90 -29.14 -4.80
N GLU A 49 -23.91 -28.90 -5.65
CA GLU A 49 -23.59 -29.70 -6.82
C GLU A 49 -22.09 -30.02 -6.87
N LYS A 50 -21.73 -31.01 -7.70
CA LYS A 50 -20.32 -31.34 -7.96
C LYS A 50 -19.57 -30.11 -8.46
N THR A 51 -18.45 -29.79 -7.82
CA THR A 51 -17.54 -28.71 -8.22
C THR A 51 -16.16 -29.26 -8.54
N GLU A 52 -15.57 -28.80 -9.65
CA GLU A 52 -14.28 -29.28 -10.15
C GLU A 52 -13.23 -28.17 -9.97
N ILE A 53 -12.06 -28.51 -9.43
CA ILE A 53 -10.97 -27.59 -9.15
C ILE A 53 -9.73 -28.11 -9.85
N PHE A 54 -9.23 -27.34 -10.81
CA PHE A 54 -8.01 -27.63 -11.55
C PHE A 54 -6.92 -26.66 -11.10
N LYS A 55 -5.84 -27.15 -10.48
CA LYS A 55 -4.68 -26.31 -10.13
C LYS A 55 -3.61 -26.44 -11.21
N ASP A 56 -3.16 -25.31 -11.75
CA ASP A 56 -2.09 -25.27 -12.75
C ASP A 56 -0.70 -25.53 -12.12
N ASN A 57 0.36 -25.49 -12.93
CA ASN A 57 1.73 -25.73 -12.47
C ASN A 57 2.23 -24.68 -11.45
N PHE A 58 1.62 -23.50 -11.40
CA PHE A 58 1.92 -22.42 -10.45
C PHE A 58 0.96 -22.42 -9.25
N GLY A 59 0.09 -23.43 -9.15
CA GLY A 59 -0.88 -23.59 -8.07
C GLY A 59 -2.15 -22.75 -8.23
N VAL A 60 -2.35 -22.05 -9.36
CA VAL A 60 -3.53 -21.22 -9.58
C VAL A 60 -4.77 -22.13 -9.72
N PRO A 61 -5.79 -22.00 -8.85
CA PRO A 61 -7.01 -22.78 -8.96
C PRO A 61 -7.95 -22.23 -10.03
N HIS A 62 -8.44 -23.12 -10.88
CA HIS A 62 -9.55 -22.92 -11.80
C HIS A 62 -10.76 -23.66 -11.22
N ILE A 63 -11.67 -22.91 -10.59
CA ILE A 63 -12.87 -23.41 -9.91
C ILE A 63 -14.03 -23.42 -10.91
N VAL A 64 -14.54 -24.61 -11.23
CA VAL A 64 -15.63 -24.84 -12.18
C VAL A 64 -16.85 -25.37 -11.42
N ALA A 65 -17.90 -24.57 -11.30
CA ALA A 65 -19.12 -24.95 -10.58
C ALA A 65 -20.39 -24.74 -11.41
N GLY A 66 -21.42 -25.55 -11.12
CA GLY A 66 -22.73 -25.50 -11.77
C GLY A 66 -23.62 -24.34 -11.33
N ASN A 67 -23.27 -23.63 -10.26
CA ASN A 67 -24.04 -22.50 -9.75
C ASN A 67 -23.16 -21.52 -8.97
N GLU A 68 -23.71 -20.36 -8.64
CA GLU A 68 -23.00 -19.28 -7.95
C GLU A 68 -22.53 -19.63 -6.56
N ASN A 69 -23.38 -20.32 -5.80
CA ASN A 69 -23.16 -20.54 -4.39
C ASN A 69 -21.99 -21.50 -4.19
N ASP A 70 -21.88 -22.51 -5.06
CA ASP A 70 -20.76 -23.43 -5.08
C ASP A 70 -19.45 -22.78 -5.54
N ILE A 71 -19.47 -21.71 -6.34
CA ILE A 71 -18.26 -20.91 -6.64
C ILE A 71 -17.70 -20.28 -5.37
N TYR A 72 -18.56 -19.59 -4.60
CA TYR A 72 -18.12 -18.92 -3.38
C TYR A 72 -17.72 -19.93 -2.30
N PHE A 73 -18.47 -21.03 -2.17
CA PHE A 73 -18.08 -22.15 -1.32
C PHE A 73 -16.70 -22.69 -1.69
N ALA A 74 -16.46 -23.04 -2.94
CA ALA A 74 -15.18 -23.61 -3.36
C ALA A 74 -14.03 -22.60 -3.23
N LEU A 75 -14.28 -21.31 -3.46
CA LEU A 75 -13.28 -20.25 -3.24
C LEU A 75 -12.88 -20.19 -1.76
N GLY A 76 -13.85 -20.22 -0.84
CA GLY A 76 -13.58 -20.28 0.60
C GLY A 76 -12.82 -21.53 1.01
N TYR A 77 -13.20 -22.68 0.46
CA TYR A 77 -12.52 -23.97 0.69
C TYR A 77 -11.04 -23.90 0.28
N ILE A 78 -10.75 -23.33 -0.90
CA ILE A 78 -9.38 -23.25 -1.44
C ILE A 78 -8.54 -22.17 -0.75
N HIS A 79 -9.14 -21.03 -0.38
CA HIS A 79 -8.46 -20.05 0.47
C HIS A 79 -8.04 -20.67 1.81
N ALA A 80 -8.93 -21.42 2.47
CA ALA A 80 -8.57 -22.13 3.69
C ALA A 80 -7.49 -23.20 3.43
N GLN A 81 -7.59 -23.93 2.32
CA GLN A 81 -6.61 -24.94 1.94
C GLN A 81 -5.18 -24.37 1.85
N ASP A 82 -5.04 -23.24 1.16
CA ASP A 82 -3.72 -22.69 0.84
C ASP A 82 -3.22 -21.66 1.87
N ARG A 83 -4.13 -20.96 2.57
CA ARG A 83 -3.85 -19.71 3.33
C ARG A 83 -4.51 -19.62 4.71
N MET A 84 -4.95 -20.74 5.31
CA MET A 84 -5.71 -20.71 6.60
C MET A 84 -5.03 -19.89 7.70
N TRP A 85 -3.72 -20.04 7.90
CA TRP A 85 -3.02 -19.32 8.97
C TRP A 85 -2.98 -17.81 8.73
N GLN A 86 -2.68 -17.38 7.50
CA GLN A 86 -2.73 -15.98 7.10
C GLN A 86 -4.12 -15.37 7.36
N MET A 87 -5.19 -16.08 6.99
CA MET A 87 -6.57 -15.65 7.22
C MET A 87 -6.89 -15.54 8.71
N ASP A 88 -6.48 -16.53 9.52
CA ASP A 88 -6.70 -16.55 10.96
C ASP A 88 -5.98 -15.38 11.66
N ILE A 89 -4.74 -15.07 11.28
CA ILE A 89 -4.00 -13.93 11.81
C ILE A 89 -4.69 -12.61 11.45
N SER A 90 -5.10 -12.41 10.19
CA SER A 90 -5.76 -11.17 9.78
C SER A 90 -7.06 -10.90 10.54
N ARG A 91 -7.90 -11.92 10.77
CA ARG A 91 -9.10 -11.73 11.62
C ARG A 91 -8.73 -11.46 13.07
N ARG A 92 -7.69 -12.09 13.63
CA ARG A 92 -7.26 -11.90 15.03
C ARG A 92 -6.72 -10.50 15.29
N VAL A 93 -6.02 -9.92 14.33
CA VAL A 93 -5.66 -8.49 14.36
C VAL A 93 -6.92 -7.65 14.49
N ALA A 94 -7.86 -7.82 13.56
CA ALA A 94 -9.09 -7.02 13.52
C ALA A 94 -10.01 -7.24 14.74
N GLU A 95 -9.99 -8.42 15.35
CA GLU A 95 -10.71 -8.74 16.58
C GLU A 95 -9.99 -8.27 17.86
N GLY A 96 -8.70 -7.94 17.78
CA GLY A 96 -7.84 -7.74 18.94
C GLY A 96 -7.76 -9.01 19.81
N LYS A 97 -7.23 -10.09 19.22
CA LYS A 97 -7.03 -11.42 19.82
C LYS A 97 -5.66 -12.05 19.49
N LEU A 98 -4.64 -11.25 19.23
CA LEU A 98 -3.27 -11.73 19.03
C LEU A 98 -2.67 -12.27 20.34
N SER A 99 -2.99 -11.70 21.50
CA SER A 99 -2.40 -12.11 22.78
C SER A 99 -2.82 -13.51 23.20
N GLU A 100 -3.93 -14.01 22.68
CA GLU A 100 -4.37 -15.39 22.87
C GLU A 100 -3.38 -16.42 22.30
N ILE A 101 -2.55 -16.03 21.33
CA ILE A 101 -1.61 -16.93 20.63
C ILE A 101 -0.14 -16.51 20.75
N PHE A 102 0.14 -15.22 20.89
CA PHE A 102 1.50 -14.68 21.05
C PHE A 102 1.84 -14.29 22.50
N GLY A 103 0.86 -14.31 23.41
CA GLY A 103 1.07 -13.99 24.83
C GLY A 103 1.04 -12.49 25.13
N TYR A 104 1.56 -12.13 26.30
CA TYR A 104 1.36 -10.80 26.90
C TYR A 104 1.97 -9.64 26.09
N GLU A 105 3.06 -9.89 25.37
CA GLU A 105 3.82 -8.88 24.63
C GLU A 105 3.01 -8.13 23.56
N VAL A 106 1.90 -8.72 23.09
CA VAL A 106 1.04 -8.14 22.05
C VAL A 106 -0.32 -7.64 22.57
N VAL A 107 -0.56 -7.68 23.88
CA VAL A 107 -1.83 -7.23 24.49
C VAL A 107 -2.18 -5.80 24.09
N GLU A 108 -1.18 -4.94 23.98
CA GLU A 108 -1.39 -3.55 23.60
C GLU A 108 -1.90 -3.38 22.17
N TYR A 109 -1.61 -4.33 21.27
CA TYR A 109 -2.19 -4.34 19.92
C TYR A 109 -3.65 -4.76 19.94
N ASP A 110 -3.98 -5.73 20.80
CA ASP A 110 -5.36 -6.17 20.99
C ASP A 110 -6.22 -5.04 21.55
N LYS A 111 -5.70 -4.31 22.54
CA LYS A 111 -6.38 -3.13 23.06
C LYS A 111 -6.53 -2.05 21.98
N LEU A 112 -5.50 -1.78 21.18
CA LEU A 112 -5.57 -0.82 20.06
C LEU A 112 -6.69 -1.16 19.08
N PHE A 113 -6.76 -2.39 18.56
CA PHE A 113 -7.76 -2.76 17.55
C PHE A 113 -9.18 -2.89 18.13
N ARG A 114 -9.32 -3.21 19.41
CA ARG A 114 -10.60 -3.13 20.12
C ARG A 114 -11.06 -1.70 20.39
N THR A 115 -10.13 -0.76 20.57
CA THR A 115 -10.44 0.69 20.63
C THR A 115 -10.86 1.21 19.26
N ILE A 116 -10.15 0.87 18.18
CA ILE A 116 -10.56 1.22 16.81
C ILE A 116 -11.91 0.55 16.48
N GLY A 117 -12.15 -0.66 16.98
CA GLY A 117 -13.46 -1.31 16.96
C GLY A 117 -13.83 -1.98 15.63
N ILE A 118 -12.85 -2.38 14.81
CA ILE A 118 -13.09 -3.03 13.50
C ILE A 118 -14.05 -4.22 13.64
N ASN A 119 -13.95 -4.99 14.72
CA ASN A 119 -14.85 -6.11 14.99
C ASN A 119 -16.32 -5.67 15.14
N LYS A 120 -16.60 -4.71 16.02
CA LYS A 120 -17.94 -4.20 16.31
C LYS A 120 -18.54 -3.50 15.08
N ILE A 121 -17.71 -2.75 14.35
CA ILE A 121 -18.07 -2.13 13.07
C ILE A 121 -18.52 -3.23 12.10
N SER A 122 -17.72 -4.30 11.95
CA SER A 122 -18.02 -5.39 11.01
C SER A 122 -19.30 -6.15 11.36
N GLU A 123 -19.56 -6.40 12.65
CA GLU A 123 -20.81 -7.00 13.13
C GLU A 123 -22.02 -6.13 12.80
N LYS A 124 -21.94 -4.82 13.04
CA LYS A 124 -23.00 -3.87 12.68
C LYS A 124 -23.24 -3.87 11.18
N LEU A 125 -22.18 -3.72 10.39
CA LEU A 125 -22.26 -3.67 8.92
C LEU A 125 -22.92 -4.92 8.36
N TYR A 126 -22.58 -6.12 8.87
CA TYR A 126 -23.19 -7.37 8.43
C TYR A 126 -24.72 -7.33 8.52
N THR A 127 -25.29 -6.72 9.57
CA THR A 127 -26.75 -6.62 9.72
C THR A 127 -27.40 -5.75 8.64
N GLU A 128 -26.68 -4.75 8.14
CA GLU A 128 -27.14 -3.77 7.15
C GLU A 128 -26.83 -4.16 5.69
N LEU A 129 -25.95 -5.16 5.48
CA LEU A 129 -25.58 -5.64 4.14
C LEU A 129 -26.79 -6.15 3.34
N SER A 130 -26.67 -6.03 2.02
CA SER A 130 -27.67 -6.55 1.09
C SER A 130 -27.88 -8.07 1.25
N PRO A 131 -29.08 -8.60 0.94
CA PRO A 131 -29.31 -10.04 0.95
C PRO A 131 -28.31 -10.81 0.09
N LYS A 132 -27.89 -10.22 -1.03
CA LYS A 132 -26.91 -10.84 -1.93
C LYS A 132 -25.54 -10.96 -1.26
N SER A 133 -25.08 -9.89 -0.59
CA SER A 133 -23.81 -9.90 0.13
C SER A 133 -23.78 -10.90 1.27
N LYS A 134 -24.87 -11.01 2.03
CA LYS A 134 -25.01 -12.03 3.09
C LYS A 134 -24.92 -13.44 2.52
N GLU A 135 -25.64 -13.74 1.44
CA GLU A 135 -25.58 -15.05 0.77
C GLU A 135 -24.14 -15.39 0.35
N ILE A 136 -23.44 -14.46 -0.31
CA ILE A 136 -22.05 -14.67 -0.76
C ILE A 136 -21.13 -14.99 0.43
N LEU A 137 -21.22 -14.18 1.49
CA LEU A 137 -20.40 -14.35 2.69
C LEU A 137 -20.68 -15.68 3.41
N GLU A 138 -21.95 -16.08 3.49
CA GLU A 138 -22.36 -17.36 4.08
C GLU A 138 -21.81 -18.55 3.30
N GLN A 139 -21.94 -18.57 1.97
CA GLN A 139 -21.43 -19.67 1.15
C GLN A 139 -19.90 -19.76 1.20
N TYR A 140 -19.22 -18.62 1.11
CA TYR A 140 -17.77 -18.55 1.28
C TYR A 140 -17.32 -19.06 2.66
N THR A 141 -18.02 -18.66 3.73
CA THR A 141 -17.77 -19.12 5.09
C THR A 141 -17.99 -20.62 5.24
N ASN A 142 -19.06 -21.17 4.63
CA ASN A 142 -19.35 -22.60 4.64
C ASN A 142 -18.20 -23.40 3.99
N GLY A 143 -17.64 -22.90 2.90
CA GLY A 143 -16.48 -23.47 2.24
C GLY A 143 -15.24 -23.55 3.13
N ILE A 144 -14.90 -22.42 3.78
CA ILE A 144 -13.78 -22.35 4.75
C ILE A 144 -13.98 -23.38 5.86
N ASN A 145 -15.15 -23.37 6.47
CA ASN A 145 -15.46 -24.26 7.59
C ASN A 145 -15.53 -25.73 7.18
N ALA A 146 -15.95 -26.05 5.95
CA ALA A 146 -15.92 -27.41 5.43
C ALA A 146 -14.49 -27.96 5.31
N PHE A 147 -13.55 -27.14 4.81
CA PHE A 147 -12.12 -27.51 4.82
C PHE A 147 -11.61 -27.67 6.25
N LEU A 148 -11.89 -26.70 7.12
CA LEU A 148 -11.41 -26.66 8.49
C LEU A 148 -11.87 -27.89 9.29
N ASN A 149 -13.16 -28.23 9.22
CA ASN A 149 -13.73 -29.39 9.91
C ASN A 149 -13.05 -30.70 9.47
N LYS A 150 -12.74 -30.84 8.19
CA LYS A 150 -12.08 -32.03 7.64
C LYS A 150 -10.60 -32.13 8.03
N ARG A 151 -9.91 -30.99 8.17
CA ARG A 151 -8.44 -30.91 8.27
C ARG A 151 -7.94 -30.33 9.59
N ILE A 152 -8.79 -30.19 10.61
CA ILE A 152 -8.42 -29.62 11.93
C ILE A 152 -7.27 -30.35 12.65
N LYS A 153 -6.94 -31.58 12.25
CA LYS A 153 -5.80 -32.37 12.77
C LYS A 153 -4.53 -32.27 11.91
N GLN A 154 -4.62 -31.64 10.74
CA GLN A 154 -3.58 -31.54 9.70
C GLN A 154 -3.40 -30.06 9.30
N LEU A 155 -3.29 -29.20 10.31
CA LEU A 155 -3.12 -27.76 10.12
C LEU A 155 -1.68 -27.42 9.70
N PRO A 156 -1.48 -26.25 9.05
CA PRO A 156 -0.16 -25.67 8.79
C PRO A 156 0.75 -25.60 10.02
N LEU A 157 2.07 -25.64 9.79
CA LEU A 157 3.13 -25.65 10.82
C LEU A 157 2.93 -24.58 11.89
N GLU A 158 2.47 -23.41 11.49
CA GLU A 158 2.31 -22.23 12.33
C GLU A 158 1.37 -22.49 13.52
N PHE A 159 0.31 -23.28 13.30
CA PHE A 159 -0.61 -23.69 14.36
C PHE A 159 0.04 -24.65 15.36
N ASP A 160 0.89 -25.57 14.89
CA ASP A 160 1.63 -26.50 15.76
C ASP A 160 2.73 -25.76 16.54
N VAL A 161 3.43 -24.79 15.92
CA VAL A 161 4.47 -23.96 16.57
C VAL A 161 3.90 -23.06 17.64
N LEU A 162 2.73 -22.46 17.39
CA LEU A 162 2.05 -21.57 18.33
C LEU A 162 1.10 -22.32 19.28
N ASP A 163 1.01 -23.65 19.17
CA ASP A 163 0.16 -24.54 19.97
C ASP A 163 -1.29 -24.07 20.10
N TYR A 164 -1.96 -23.87 18.96
CA TYR A 164 -3.37 -23.49 18.97
C TYR A 164 -4.13 -24.02 17.75
N LYS A 165 -5.45 -23.90 17.80
CA LYS A 165 -6.33 -24.23 16.67
C LYS A 165 -7.16 -23.00 16.27
N PRO A 166 -7.42 -22.80 14.98
CA PRO A 166 -8.27 -21.72 14.52
C PRO A 166 -9.72 -21.96 14.94
N GLU A 167 -10.46 -20.88 15.16
CA GLU A 167 -11.91 -20.94 15.37
C GLU A 167 -12.64 -21.13 14.04
N LYS A 168 -13.94 -21.44 14.10
CA LYS A 168 -14.78 -21.42 12.90
C LYS A 168 -14.82 -20.00 12.33
N TRP A 169 -14.71 -19.91 11.01
CA TRP A 169 -14.89 -18.66 10.29
C TRP A 169 -16.35 -18.24 10.34
N LYS A 170 -16.59 -16.92 10.45
CA LYS A 170 -17.91 -16.31 10.39
C LYS A 170 -17.99 -15.32 9.21
N PRO A 171 -19.18 -15.01 8.67
CA PRO A 171 -19.34 -14.01 7.61
C PRO A 171 -18.66 -12.66 7.92
N GLU A 172 -18.74 -12.21 9.16
CA GLU A 172 -18.19 -10.95 9.65
C GLU A 172 -16.66 -10.91 9.58
N HIS A 173 -15.99 -12.06 9.70
CA HIS A 173 -14.52 -12.13 9.60
C HIS A 173 -14.03 -11.66 8.23
N SER A 174 -14.80 -11.90 7.16
CA SER A 174 -14.45 -11.40 5.82
C SER A 174 -14.55 -9.87 5.74
N ILE A 175 -15.56 -9.28 6.39
CA ILE A 175 -15.73 -7.82 6.49
C ILE A 175 -14.58 -7.22 7.32
N MET A 176 -14.19 -7.89 8.42
CA MET A 176 -13.06 -7.48 9.24
C MET A 176 -11.75 -7.43 8.44
N VAL A 177 -11.48 -8.43 7.59
CA VAL A 177 -10.31 -8.42 6.69
C VAL A 177 -10.37 -7.22 5.73
N MET A 178 -11.53 -6.94 5.13
CA MET A 178 -11.69 -5.77 4.24
C MET A 178 -11.46 -4.43 4.97
N ARG A 179 -12.01 -4.28 6.18
CA ARG A 179 -11.81 -3.08 7.01
C ARG A 179 -10.37 -2.93 7.48
N LEU A 180 -9.70 -4.03 7.83
CA LEU A 180 -8.27 -4.03 8.15
C LEU A 180 -7.43 -3.59 6.93
N VAL A 181 -7.78 -4.04 5.72
CA VAL A 181 -7.12 -3.55 4.50
C VAL A 181 -7.33 -2.04 4.32
N GLY A 182 -8.53 -1.53 4.61
CA GLY A 182 -8.81 -0.09 4.65
C GLY A 182 -7.90 0.64 5.65
N TRP A 183 -7.85 0.16 6.89
CA TRP A 183 -7.01 0.74 7.95
C TRP A 183 -5.53 0.77 7.57
N GLU A 184 -5.02 -0.32 6.98
CA GLU A 184 -3.62 -0.41 6.56
C GLU A 184 -3.24 0.52 5.40
N LEU A 185 -4.24 1.06 4.68
CA LEU A 185 -4.04 2.04 3.60
C LEU A 185 -4.29 3.48 4.05
N THR A 186 -4.85 3.69 5.25
CA THR A 186 -5.00 5.01 5.87
C THR A 186 -3.67 5.48 6.45
N ILE A 187 -3.23 6.66 6.01
CA ILE A 187 -1.98 7.29 6.47
C ILE A 187 -2.23 8.64 7.17
N SER A 188 -3.47 9.15 7.11
CA SER A 188 -3.87 10.46 7.66
C SER A 188 -3.49 10.63 9.12
N TRP A 189 -3.74 9.61 9.95
CA TRP A 189 -3.46 9.69 11.39
C TRP A 189 -1.98 10.00 11.70
N TYR A 190 -1.06 9.48 10.90
CA TYR A 190 0.37 9.72 11.09
C TYR A 190 0.79 11.07 10.51
N THR A 191 0.21 11.45 9.37
CA THR A 191 0.49 12.75 8.76
C THR A 191 -0.01 13.92 9.60
N ASP A 192 -1.17 13.79 10.25
CA ASP A 192 -1.70 14.77 11.21
C ASP A 192 -0.75 14.95 12.39
N PHE A 193 -0.21 13.85 12.91
CA PHE A 193 0.75 13.89 14.01
C PHE A 193 2.04 14.61 13.61
N VAL A 194 2.65 14.23 12.48
CA VAL A 194 3.91 14.82 12.02
C VAL A 194 3.73 16.29 11.63
N PHE A 195 2.66 16.61 10.89
CA PHE A 195 2.35 17.99 10.53
C PHE A 195 2.12 18.83 11.79
N GLY A 196 1.34 18.33 12.74
CA GLY A 196 1.10 18.96 14.04
C GLY A 196 2.39 19.27 14.80
N LYS A 197 3.34 18.33 14.87
CA LYS A 197 4.64 18.54 15.53
C LYS A 197 5.49 19.62 14.85
N ILE A 198 5.45 19.71 13.52
CA ILE A 198 6.13 20.77 12.78
C ILE A 198 5.43 22.13 13.01
N ALA A 199 4.10 22.15 13.01
CA ALA A 199 3.30 23.34 13.27
C ALA A 199 3.49 23.88 14.69
N GLU A 200 3.61 23.02 15.70
CA GLU A 200 3.96 23.43 17.08
C GLU A 200 5.32 24.15 17.14
N ARG A 201 6.29 23.73 16.31
CA ARG A 201 7.65 24.27 16.31
C ARG A 201 7.81 25.57 15.53
N PHE A 202 7.16 25.69 14.37
CA PHE A 202 7.37 26.79 13.43
C PHE A 202 6.13 27.64 13.17
N GLY A 203 5.00 27.26 13.72
CA GLY A 203 3.69 27.75 13.31
C GLY A 203 3.19 27.04 12.03
N PRO A 204 1.86 26.92 11.88
CA PRO A 204 1.24 26.30 10.69
C PRO A 204 1.61 26.97 9.37
N GLU A 205 1.91 28.27 9.36
CA GLU A 205 2.31 29.03 8.16
C GLU A 205 3.64 28.57 7.57
N MET A 206 4.60 28.18 8.42
CA MET A 206 5.87 27.63 7.97
C MET A 206 5.80 26.10 7.81
N ALA A 207 4.92 25.42 8.55
CA ALA A 207 4.77 23.97 8.46
C ALA A 207 4.34 23.49 7.06
N VAL A 208 3.52 24.28 6.36
CA VAL A 208 3.09 23.94 4.98
C VAL A 208 4.26 23.85 4.00
N ASP A 209 5.40 24.47 4.26
CA ASP A 209 6.58 24.35 3.40
C ASP A 209 7.20 22.94 3.45
N PHE A 210 6.97 22.19 4.54
CA PHE A 210 7.37 20.79 4.65
C PHE A 210 6.38 19.84 3.93
N PHE A 211 5.17 20.31 3.60
CA PHE A 211 4.11 19.53 2.95
C PHE A 211 3.61 20.25 1.69
N PRO A 212 4.40 20.22 0.59
CA PRO A 212 4.05 20.95 -0.63
C PRO A 212 2.81 20.35 -1.30
N SER A 213 2.15 21.17 -2.12
CA SER A 213 1.11 20.72 -3.05
C SER A 213 1.67 19.72 -4.06
N TYR A 214 0.78 19.05 -4.78
CA TYR A 214 1.20 18.34 -5.99
C TYR A 214 1.74 19.34 -7.03
N PRO A 215 2.83 19.03 -7.77
CA PRO A 215 3.38 19.94 -8.78
C PRO A 215 2.33 20.34 -9.83
N ALA A 216 2.22 21.62 -10.12
CA ALA A 216 1.17 22.16 -11.01
C ALA A 216 1.27 21.65 -12.46
N ASN A 217 2.49 21.28 -12.89
CA ASN A 217 2.82 20.69 -14.18
C ASN A 217 2.91 19.16 -14.14
N GLY A 218 2.65 18.53 -12.99
CA GLY A 218 2.64 17.08 -12.85
C GLY A 218 1.45 16.43 -13.56
N PRO A 219 1.51 15.10 -13.79
CA PRO A 219 0.45 14.36 -14.44
C PRO A 219 -0.80 14.24 -13.54
N PHE A 220 -1.96 14.57 -14.11
CA PHE A 220 -3.28 14.27 -13.52
C PHE A 220 -3.93 13.12 -14.28
N ILE A 221 -4.68 12.26 -13.58
CA ILE A 221 -5.31 11.08 -14.21
C ILE A 221 -6.33 11.53 -15.26
N VAL A 222 -7.19 12.50 -14.91
CA VAL A 222 -8.11 13.15 -15.85
C VAL A 222 -7.43 14.39 -16.40
N LYS A 223 -7.07 14.35 -17.69
CA LYS A 223 -6.42 15.46 -18.37
C LYS A 223 -7.39 16.66 -18.50
N PRO A 224 -6.94 17.91 -18.27
CA PRO A 224 -7.76 19.07 -18.51
C PRO A 224 -8.20 19.12 -19.98
N LYS A 225 -9.46 19.46 -20.25
CA LYS A 225 -9.90 19.72 -21.62
C LYS A 225 -9.00 20.80 -22.22
N LYS A 226 -8.37 20.54 -23.36
CA LYS A 226 -7.64 21.57 -24.11
C LYS A 226 -8.61 22.68 -24.44
N THR A 227 -8.56 23.80 -23.70
CA THR A 227 -9.21 25.03 -24.11
C THR A 227 -8.51 25.48 -25.38
N THR A 228 -9.13 25.25 -26.54
CA THR A 228 -8.73 25.90 -27.78
C THR A 228 -9.01 27.40 -27.60
N SER A 229 -8.07 28.13 -27.03
CA SER A 229 -7.98 29.56 -27.30
C SER A 229 -7.73 29.67 -28.80
N LYS A 230 -8.71 30.18 -29.54
CA LYS A 230 -8.51 30.62 -30.92
C LYS A 230 -7.52 31.78 -30.87
N ILE A 231 -6.23 31.47 -30.87
CA ILE A 231 -5.21 32.45 -31.25
C ILE A 231 -5.33 32.54 -32.77
N SER A 232 -5.96 33.63 -33.24
CA SER A 232 -5.92 34.00 -34.65
C SER A 232 -4.47 34.29 -35.00
N PHE A 233 -3.82 33.36 -35.69
CA PHE A 233 -2.52 33.62 -36.30
C PHE A 233 -2.73 34.54 -37.48
N ASP A 234 -2.23 35.77 -37.36
CA ASP A 234 -2.10 36.69 -38.46
C ASP A 234 -1.05 36.11 -39.43
N THR A 235 -1.50 35.73 -40.61
CA THR A 235 -0.71 34.96 -41.60
C THR A 235 0.12 35.93 -42.42
N ASN A 236 1.17 36.49 -41.82
CA ASN A 236 2.25 37.15 -42.56
C ASN A 236 3.54 37.21 -41.74
N SER A 237 4.25 36.09 -41.62
CA SER A 237 5.72 36.12 -41.62
C SER A 237 6.30 34.77 -42.03
N THR A 238 7.28 34.86 -42.93
CA THR A 238 7.96 33.78 -43.63
C THR A 238 8.89 32.94 -42.75
N ILE A 239 8.93 31.66 -43.08
CA ILE A 239 9.68 30.55 -42.49
C ILE A 239 11.20 30.72 -42.66
N ASN A 240 11.97 30.50 -41.58
CA ASN A 240 13.20 29.68 -41.54
C ASN A 240 13.90 29.78 -40.16
N GLN A 241 13.59 28.88 -39.22
CA GLN A 241 14.48 28.58 -38.07
C GLN A 241 14.42 27.09 -37.67
N PRO A 242 15.52 26.49 -37.17
CA PRO A 242 15.60 25.07 -36.86
C PRO A 242 14.81 24.69 -35.60
N ALA A 243 14.27 23.47 -35.55
CA ALA A 243 13.42 22.91 -34.49
C ALA A 243 13.99 22.98 -33.05
N HIS A 244 15.28 23.27 -32.88
CA HIS A 244 15.91 23.42 -31.57
C HIS A 244 15.64 24.79 -30.91
N GLN A 245 15.23 25.80 -31.69
CA GLN A 245 14.94 27.14 -31.18
C GLN A 245 13.47 27.28 -30.73
N LEU A 246 12.55 26.55 -31.37
CA LEU A 246 11.14 26.44 -30.96
C LEU A 246 10.95 25.78 -29.59
N LEU A 247 11.83 24.84 -29.20
CA LEU A 247 11.83 24.24 -27.85
C LEU A 247 12.30 25.22 -26.77
N LYS A 248 13.17 26.19 -27.11
CA LYS A 248 13.64 27.24 -26.20
C LYS A 248 12.63 28.38 -26.06
N GLU A 249 11.85 28.67 -27.10
CA GLU A 249 10.76 29.64 -27.02
C GLU A 249 9.52 29.07 -26.33
N TYR A 250 9.22 27.77 -26.50
CA TYR A 250 8.19 27.09 -25.69
C TYR A 250 8.54 27.06 -24.20
N SER A 251 9.82 26.90 -23.86
CA SER A 251 10.27 26.96 -22.45
C SER A 251 10.33 28.38 -21.89
N ASN A 252 10.33 29.44 -22.71
CA ASN A 252 10.38 30.82 -22.21
C ASN A 252 9.01 31.53 -22.23
N HIS A 253 8.07 31.12 -23.08
CA HIS A 253 6.74 31.73 -23.12
C HIS A 253 5.76 31.19 -22.08
N ILE A 254 5.97 29.98 -21.55
CA ILE A 254 5.13 29.42 -20.46
C ILE A 254 5.59 29.89 -19.07
N TYR A 255 6.83 30.39 -18.94
CA TYR A 255 7.39 30.87 -17.67
C TYR A 255 7.10 32.35 -17.37
N ASN A 256 6.47 33.10 -18.28
CA ASN A 256 6.19 34.53 -18.10
C ASN A 256 4.71 34.88 -17.91
N GLU A 257 3.81 33.89 -17.79
CA GLU A 257 2.56 34.13 -17.05
C GLU A 257 2.85 34.00 -15.55
N SER A 258 3.63 34.95 -15.05
CA SER A 258 3.55 35.35 -13.66
C SER A 258 2.10 35.79 -13.40
N PHE A 259 1.26 34.85 -12.96
CA PHE A 259 0.09 35.23 -12.18
C PHE A 259 0.64 36.14 -11.09
N PRO A 260 0.15 37.38 -10.97
CA PRO A 260 0.53 38.19 -9.85
C PRO A 260 0.15 37.35 -8.63
N ILE A 261 1.15 37.05 -7.79
CA ILE A 261 0.96 36.62 -6.42
C ILE A 261 0.29 37.81 -5.73
N GLN A 262 -0.97 38.06 -6.07
CA GLN A 262 -1.81 38.97 -5.35
C GLN A 262 -1.95 38.36 -3.98
N LYS A 263 -1.61 39.17 -2.98
CA LYS A 263 -1.88 39.01 -1.55
C LYS A 263 -3.34 38.62 -1.27
N LYS A 264 -3.72 37.40 -1.62
CA LYS A 264 -5.00 36.76 -1.30
C LYS A 264 -4.85 35.68 -0.24
N HIS A 265 -3.66 35.56 0.37
CA HIS A 265 -3.47 34.69 1.52
C HIS A 265 -3.98 35.30 2.84
N THR A 266 -4.41 36.57 2.87
CA THR A 266 -4.94 37.21 4.10
C THR A 266 -6.09 36.44 4.74
N THR A 267 -6.99 35.81 3.96
CA THR A 267 -8.09 35.01 4.53
C THR A 267 -7.66 33.67 5.10
N LEU A 268 -6.58 33.05 4.58
CA LEU A 268 -6.02 31.82 5.16
C LEU A 268 -5.25 32.13 6.45
N TYR A 269 -4.49 33.23 6.45
CA TYR A 269 -3.70 33.68 7.61
C TYR A 269 -4.56 34.18 8.77
N ASP A 270 -5.66 34.89 8.50
CA ASP A 270 -6.61 35.33 9.54
C ASP A 270 -7.36 34.14 10.16
N HIS A 271 -7.67 33.11 9.36
CA HIS A 271 -8.31 31.89 9.83
C HIS A 271 -7.36 31.08 10.72
N ILE A 272 -6.12 30.84 10.28
CA ILE A 272 -5.09 30.11 11.02
C ILE A 272 -4.81 30.74 12.40
N ASN A 273 -4.70 32.08 12.47
CA ASN A 273 -4.45 32.78 13.73
C ASN A 273 -5.64 32.73 14.70
N SER A 274 -6.88 32.57 14.21
CA SER A 274 -8.05 32.39 15.08
C SER A 274 -8.06 31.03 15.83
N TYR A 275 -7.24 30.09 15.38
CA TYR A 275 -7.07 28.76 15.99
C TYR A 275 -5.74 28.59 16.72
N ALA A 276 -4.89 29.60 16.87
CA ALA A 276 -3.52 29.43 17.38
C ALA A 276 -3.43 28.93 18.85
N THR A 277 -4.49 29.12 19.65
CA THR A 277 -4.48 28.91 21.11
C THR A 277 -4.61 27.46 21.60
N PRO A 278 -5.20 26.47 20.88
CA PRO A 278 -5.23 25.08 21.34
C PRO A 278 -3.97 24.27 21.00
N TYR A 279 -3.11 24.69 20.05
CA TYR A 279 -2.10 23.80 19.45
C TYR A 279 -0.97 23.35 20.38
N ASN A 280 -0.57 24.17 21.35
CA ASN A 280 0.48 23.79 22.29
C ASN A 280 -0.01 22.60 23.15
N ASN A 281 0.59 21.43 22.96
CA ASN A 281 0.30 20.15 23.65
C ASN A 281 -0.84 19.28 23.05
N LEU A 282 -1.26 19.48 21.79
CA LEU A 282 -2.24 18.57 21.17
C LEU A 282 -1.60 17.29 20.66
N THR A 283 -0.38 17.38 20.14
CA THR A 283 0.30 16.20 19.62
C THR A 283 0.67 15.22 20.73
N SER A 284 0.89 15.68 21.97
CA SER A 284 1.13 14.79 23.12
C SER A 284 -0.08 13.93 23.46
N LEU A 285 -1.30 14.38 23.15
CA LEU A 285 -2.50 13.53 23.29
C LEU A 285 -2.49 12.37 22.29
N LEU A 286 -1.86 12.54 21.11
CA LEU A 286 -1.75 11.51 20.07
C LEU A 286 -0.53 10.61 20.21
N GLU A 287 0.51 11.02 20.94
CA GLU A 287 1.78 10.28 21.05
C GLU A 287 1.57 8.80 21.40
N SER A 288 0.80 8.52 22.45
CA SER A 288 0.52 7.14 22.86
C SER A 288 -0.17 6.34 21.75
N PHE A 289 -1.19 6.91 21.08
CA PHE A 289 -1.89 6.26 19.97
C PHE A 289 -0.95 5.98 18.79
N VAL A 290 -0.16 6.97 18.39
CA VAL A 290 0.83 6.87 17.30
C VAL A 290 1.87 5.82 17.64
N ASP A 291 2.40 5.81 18.85
CA ASP A 291 3.40 4.85 19.30
C ASP A 291 2.90 3.41 19.28
N LYS A 292 1.64 3.17 19.69
CA LYS A 292 1.02 1.83 19.59
C LYS A 292 0.79 1.42 18.15
N CYS A 293 0.33 2.33 17.28
CA CYS A 293 0.19 2.04 15.85
C CYS A 293 1.55 1.74 15.19
N LEU A 294 2.59 2.51 15.52
CA LEU A 294 3.96 2.26 15.07
C LEU A 294 4.51 0.94 15.61
N SER A 295 4.22 0.61 16.88
CA SER A 295 4.63 -0.66 17.48
C SER A 295 3.94 -1.86 16.83
N TYR A 296 2.64 -1.75 16.55
CA TYR A 296 1.92 -2.76 15.77
C TYR A 296 2.52 -2.92 14.38
N ASN A 297 2.80 -1.81 13.68
CA ASN A 297 3.46 -1.85 12.38
C ASN A 297 4.79 -2.61 12.47
N ARG A 298 5.64 -2.29 13.44
CA ARG A 298 6.88 -3.04 13.70
C ARG A 298 6.64 -4.55 13.84
N PHE A 299 5.67 -4.94 14.67
CA PHE A 299 5.32 -6.35 14.91
C PHE A 299 4.94 -7.11 13.64
N ILE A 300 4.14 -6.53 12.75
CA ILE A 300 3.75 -7.18 11.48
C ILE A 300 4.83 -7.13 10.39
N GLY A 301 6.08 -6.85 10.76
CA GLY A 301 7.19 -6.72 9.83
C GLY A 301 7.16 -5.40 9.04
N LYS A 302 6.35 -4.43 9.47
CA LYS A 302 6.43 -3.03 9.01
C LYS A 302 7.45 -2.19 9.81
N ASP A 303 8.54 -2.82 10.24
CA ASP A 303 9.65 -2.19 10.98
C ASP A 303 10.23 -0.95 10.29
N CYS A 304 10.08 0.22 10.92
CA CYS A 304 10.60 1.52 10.45
C CYS A 304 10.20 1.82 8.99
N LEU A 305 9.08 1.27 8.54
CA LEU A 305 8.64 1.44 7.17
C LEU A 305 8.06 2.83 6.99
N SER A 306 8.43 3.44 5.88
CA SER A 306 7.64 4.53 5.33
C SER A 306 6.17 4.09 5.28
N TYR A 307 5.23 5.02 5.46
CA TYR A 307 3.83 4.85 5.05
C TYR A 307 3.75 4.85 3.52
N SER A 308 4.47 3.90 2.92
CA SER A 308 4.55 3.73 1.50
C SER A 308 3.68 2.56 1.10
N SER A 309 2.66 2.93 0.35
CA SER A 309 1.95 2.04 -0.54
C SER A 309 1.82 2.82 -1.84
N GLY A 310 2.00 2.13 -2.95
CA GLY A 310 1.79 2.70 -4.26
C GLY A 310 1.15 1.67 -5.16
N SER A 311 0.97 2.00 -6.41
CA SER A 311 0.60 1.08 -7.49
C SER A 311 0.86 1.80 -8.81
N ASN A 312 1.06 1.07 -9.90
CA ASN A 312 0.73 1.61 -11.21
C ASN A 312 -0.49 0.88 -11.80
N SER A 313 -1.25 1.61 -12.60
CA SER A 313 -2.22 1.04 -13.53
C SER A 313 -2.27 1.95 -14.76
N TRP A 314 -2.31 1.36 -15.94
CA TRP A 314 -2.57 2.11 -17.16
C TRP A 314 -3.32 1.27 -18.17
N VAL A 315 -4.06 1.95 -19.05
CA VAL A 315 -4.80 1.32 -20.14
C VAL A 315 -4.60 2.14 -21.40
N ILE A 316 -4.51 1.46 -22.54
CA ILE A 316 -4.55 2.07 -23.86
C ILE A 316 -5.79 1.60 -24.62
N SER A 317 -6.34 2.45 -25.50
CA SER A 317 -7.42 2.04 -26.39
C SER A 317 -6.89 1.25 -27.60
N GLY A 318 -7.79 0.61 -28.34
CA GLY A 318 -7.45 -0.10 -29.58
C GLY A 318 -6.72 0.75 -30.61
N LYS A 319 -6.90 2.08 -30.60
CA LYS A 319 -6.21 3.00 -31.54
C LYS A 319 -4.70 3.10 -31.31
N LYS A 320 -4.22 2.67 -30.13
CA LYS A 320 -2.82 2.70 -29.72
C LYS A 320 -2.24 1.30 -29.52
N SER A 321 -3.06 0.27 -29.61
CA SER A 321 -2.67 -1.13 -29.42
C SER A 321 -2.35 -1.79 -30.75
N GLU A 322 -1.37 -2.69 -30.77
CA GLU A 322 -1.11 -3.57 -31.93
C GLU A 322 -2.23 -4.58 -32.18
N THR A 323 -3.05 -4.89 -31.16
CA THR A 323 -4.14 -5.86 -31.26
C THR A 323 -5.46 -5.21 -31.68
N GLU A 324 -5.47 -3.89 -31.92
CA GLU A 324 -6.65 -3.07 -32.19
C GLU A 324 -7.73 -3.11 -31.09
N LYS A 325 -7.40 -3.72 -29.94
CA LYS A 325 -8.24 -3.80 -28.74
C LYS A 325 -7.51 -3.22 -27.53
N PRO A 326 -8.25 -2.77 -26.50
CA PRO A 326 -7.63 -2.21 -25.32
C PRO A 326 -6.69 -3.19 -24.61
N ILE A 327 -5.59 -2.67 -24.06
CA ILE A 327 -4.68 -3.41 -23.20
C ILE A 327 -4.56 -2.66 -21.87
N LEU A 328 -4.71 -3.36 -20.76
CA LEU A 328 -4.64 -2.85 -19.40
C LEU A 328 -3.51 -3.52 -18.63
N ALA A 329 -2.71 -2.74 -17.89
CA ALA A 329 -1.74 -3.23 -16.92
C ALA A 329 -2.08 -2.74 -15.52
N ASN A 330 -1.82 -3.57 -14.51
CA ASN A 330 -1.89 -3.17 -13.10
C ASN A 330 -0.83 -3.91 -12.28
N ASP A 331 -0.16 -3.19 -11.37
CA ASP A 331 0.91 -3.74 -10.53
C ASP A 331 1.02 -3.04 -9.14
N PRO A 332 0.13 -3.33 -8.18
CA PRO A 332 0.14 -2.70 -6.85
C PRO A 332 1.47 -2.86 -6.10
N HIS A 333 1.94 -1.78 -5.47
CA HIS A 333 3.16 -1.72 -4.66
C HIS A 333 2.80 -1.79 -3.17
N LEU A 334 2.95 -2.97 -2.59
CA LEU A 334 2.59 -3.28 -1.21
C LEU A 334 3.79 -3.90 -0.48
N LEU A 335 3.66 -4.11 0.83
CA LEU A 335 4.61 -4.90 1.60
C LEU A 335 4.78 -6.28 0.96
N LEU A 336 6.03 -6.64 0.66
CA LEU A 336 6.40 -7.92 0.09
C LEU A 336 6.62 -8.94 1.22
N SER A 337 5.76 -9.95 1.28
CA SER A 337 5.76 -10.98 2.32
C SER A 337 5.59 -12.38 1.74
N ILE A 338 5.85 -13.39 2.57
CA ILE A 338 5.44 -14.77 2.29
C ILE A 338 4.61 -15.29 3.49
N PRO A 339 3.38 -15.77 3.28
CA PRO A 339 2.64 -15.85 2.02
C PRO A 339 2.39 -14.47 1.39
N SER A 340 2.18 -14.44 0.06
CA SER A 340 1.87 -13.20 -0.67
C SER A 340 0.56 -12.58 -0.16
N ARG A 341 0.38 -11.25 -0.29
CA ARG A 341 -0.90 -10.61 0.08
C ARG A 341 -2.03 -10.99 -0.89
N TRP A 342 -1.69 -11.19 -2.15
CA TRP A 342 -2.63 -11.59 -3.19
C TRP A 342 -2.72 -13.10 -3.32
N TYR A 343 -3.83 -13.55 -3.90
CA TYR A 343 -4.09 -14.92 -4.29
C TYR A 343 -4.74 -14.92 -5.67
N GLU A 344 -4.14 -15.60 -6.65
CA GLU A 344 -4.67 -15.62 -8.01
C GLU A 344 -5.71 -16.74 -8.17
N VAL A 345 -6.82 -16.51 -8.86
CA VAL A 345 -7.85 -17.53 -9.07
C VAL A 345 -8.60 -17.30 -10.38
N HIS A 346 -9.12 -18.40 -10.94
CA HIS A 346 -10.11 -18.41 -12.02
C HIS A 346 -11.41 -19.04 -11.53
N LEU A 347 -12.53 -18.33 -11.70
CA LEU A 347 -13.88 -18.75 -11.37
C LEU A 347 -14.67 -18.95 -12.67
N ASN A 348 -15.17 -20.16 -12.89
CA ASN A 348 -15.95 -20.55 -14.06
C ASN A 348 -17.37 -20.98 -13.65
N ARG A 349 -18.36 -20.17 -14.02
CA ARG A 349 -19.78 -20.46 -13.85
C ARG A 349 -20.29 -21.21 -15.07
N LYS A 350 -20.44 -22.53 -14.91
CA LYS A 350 -20.79 -23.44 -16.01
C LYS A 350 -22.22 -23.25 -16.51
N ASP A 351 -23.16 -22.92 -15.64
CA ASP A 351 -24.58 -22.69 -15.95
C ASP A 351 -24.81 -21.52 -16.89
N ILE A 352 -23.98 -20.48 -16.81
CA ILE A 352 -24.10 -19.26 -17.64
C ILE A 352 -22.87 -19.01 -18.52
N HIS A 353 -21.96 -19.98 -18.61
CA HIS A 353 -20.71 -19.91 -19.38
C HIS A 353 -19.91 -18.63 -19.14
N LYS A 354 -19.66 -18.30 -17.86
CA LYS A 354 -18.98 -17.06 -17.47
C LYS A 354 -17.65 -17.33 -16.78
N ASN A 355 -16.61 -16.62 -17.21
CA ASN A 355 -15.27 -16.65 -16.61
C ASN A 355 -14.98 -15.34 -15.89
N ILE A 356 -14.38 -15.45 -14.71
CA ILE A 356 -13.87 -14.32 -13.94
C ILE A 356 -12.51 -14.75 -13.40
N SER A 357 -11.46 -13.98 -13.65
CA SER A 357 -10.12 -14.34 -13.19
C SER A 357 -9.32 -13.12 -12.79
N GLY A 358 -8.43 -13.32 -11.82
CA GLY A 358 -7.52 -12.28 -11.35
C GLY A 358 -7.08 -12.56 -9.92
N PHE A 359 -6.88 -11.48 -9.17
CA PHE A 359 -6.34 -11.51 -7.82
C PHE A 359 -7.41 -11.18 -6.78
N THR A 360 -7.43 -11.97 -5.72
CA THR A 360 -8.25 -11.78 -4.53
C THR A 360 -7.37 -11.67 -3.28
N ILE A 361 -7.97 -11.30 -2.16
CA ILE A 361 -7.33 -11.28 -0.84
C ILE A 361 -7.86 -12.50 -0.06
N PRO A 362 -6.99 -13.41 0.42
CA PRO A 362 -7.41 -14.53 1.25
C PRO A 362 -8.25 -14.06 2.45
N GLY A 363 -9.42 -14.67 2.64
CA GLY A 363 -10.40 -14.22 3.65
C GLY A 363 -11.51 -13.35 3.10
N THR A 364 -11.48 -12.97 1.81
CA THR A 364 -12.54 -12.19 1.16
C THR A 364 -13.07 -12.89 -0.10
N PRO A 365 -14.38 -12.84 -0.40
CA PRO A 365 -14.92 -13.36 -1.64
C PRO A 365 -14.82 -12.32 -2.77
N GLY A 366 -14.40 -12.76 -3.96
CA GLY A 366 -14.39 -11.95 -5.19
C GLY A 366 -13.00 -11.49 -5.66
N ILE A 367 -12.93 -11.10 -6.93
CA ILE A 367 -11.71 -10.64 -7.61
C ILE A 367 -11.59 -9.12 -7.47
N ALA A 368 -10.51 -8.64 -6.83
CA ALA A 368 -10.27 -7.22 -6.66
C ALA A 368 -9.61 -6.58 -7.90
N VAL A 369 -8.69 -7.29 -8.54
CA VAL A 369 -8.03 -6.89 -9.80
C VAL A 369 -8.13 -8.04 -10.77
N GLY A 370 -8.63 -7.81 -11.98
CA GLY A 370 -8.83 -8.93 -12.90
C GLY A 370 -9.58 -8.59 -14.18
N CYS A 371 -10.16 -9.63 -14.75
CA CYS A 371 -10.98 -9.57 -15.94
C CYS A 371 -12.11 -10.60 -15.88
N ASN A 372 -13.12 -10.38 -16.69
CA ASN A 372 -14.11 -11.37 -17.08
C ASN A 372 -14.18 -11.44 -18.62
N ASP A 373 -15.15 -12.17 -19.16
CA ASP A 373 -15.28 -12.33 -20.63
C ASP A 373 -15.48 -11.00 -21.40
N ASN A 374 -15.86 -9.92 -20.71
CA ASN A 374 -16.26 -8.64 -21.33
C ASN A 374 -15.35 -7.47 -20.98
N ILE A 375 -14.84 -7.42 -19.75
CA ILE A 375 -14.13 -6.26 -19.21
C ILE A 375 -12.85 -6.69 -18.47
N SER A 376 -11.89 -5.79 -18.39
CA SER A 376 -10.77 -5.85 -17.45
C SER A 376 -10.74 -4.59 -16.59
N TRP A 377 -10.26 -4.73 -15.35
CA TRP A 377 -10.12 -3.62 -14.42
C TRP A 377 -8.84 -3.74 -13.60
N GLY A 378 -8.27 -2.59 -13.25
CA GLY A 378 -7.13 -2.47 -12.35
C GLY A 378 -7.37 -1.37 -11.32
N ILE A 379 -6.65 -1.42 -10.21
CA ILE A 379 -6.81 -0.49 -9.09
C ILE A 379 -5.48 0.14 -8.69
N THR A 380 -5.55 1.38 -8.20
CA THR A 380 -4.46 1.99 -7.43
C THR A 380 -5.04 2.70 -6.20
N ASN A 381 -4.25 2.84 -5.14
CA ASN A 381 -4.66 3.66 -3.98
C ASN A 381 -4.98 5.11 -4.44
N LEU A 382 -6.09 5.67 -3.94
CA LEU A 382 -6.46 7.07 -4.14
C LEU A 382 -5.62 8.03 -3.30
N MET A 383 -4.96 7.52 -2.25
CA MET A 383 -4.26 8.32 -1.23
C MET A 383 -5.21 9.22 -0.43
N ASN A 384 -6.48 8.82 -0.33
CA ASN A 384 -7.55 9.59 0.30
C ASN A 384 -7.23 9.95 1.75
N ASP A 385 -7.53 11.19 2.12
CA ASP A 385 -7.52 11.66 3.49
C ASP A 385 -8.85 11.33 4.17
N ASP A 386 -8.90 10.16 4.82
CA ASP A 386 -10.12 9.44 5.16
C ASP A 386 -10.36 9.29 6.68
N LEU A 387 -9.60 10.05 7.47
CA LEU A 387 -9.60 10.02 8.93
C LEU A 387 -9.21 11.40 9.47
N ASP A 388 -10.01 11.91 10.42
CA ASP A 388 -9.69 13.15 11.16
C ASP A 388 -9.74 12.88 12.68
N PHE A 389 -8.92 13.62 13.42
CA PHE A 389 -9.04 13.68 14.88
C PHE A 389 -9.88 14.89 15.32
N TYR A 390 -10.71 14.74 16.33
CA TYR A 390 -11.55 15.80 16.88
C TYR A 390 -11.25 16.09 18.34
N LEU A 391 -11.00 17.36 18.64
CA LEU A 391 -10.85 17.89 19.99
C LEU A 391 -12.22 18.12 20.62
N LEU A 392 -12.44 17.49 21.76
CA LEU A 392 -13.63 17.62 22.56
C LEU A 392 -13.26 18.23 23.91
N GLU A 393 -13.76 19.43 24.20
CA GLU A 393 -13.52 20.08 25.50
C GLU A 393 -14.22 19.29 26.60
N ARG A 394 -13.51 19.02 27.69
CA ARG A 394 -14.10 18.37 28.87
C ARG A 394 -14.95 19.36 29.65
N ASP A 395 -16.03 18.88 30.26
CA ASP A 395 -16.83 19.69 31.17
C ASP A 395 -15.99 20.13 32.38
N THR A 396 -16.17 21.38 32.81
CA THR A 396 -15.42 21.97 33.92
C THR A 396 -15.88 21.45 35.28
N ILE A 397 -17.12 20.94 35.36
CA ILE A 397 -17.71 20.39 36.59
C ILE A 397 -17.47 18.87 36.66
N VAL A 398 -17.96 18.12 35.69
CA VAL A 398 -17.78 16.67 35.61
C VAL A 398 -16.78 16.36 34.50
N LYS A 399 -15.49 16.38 34.83
CA LYS A 399 -14.38 16.23 33.85
C LYS A 399 -14.40 14.94 33.02
N THR A 400 -15.16 13.93 33.41
CA THR A 400 -15.37 12.73 32.58
C THR A 400 -16.33 12.98 31.40
N ASN A 401 -17.14 14.03 31.47
CA ASN A 401 -18.04 14.46 30.41
C ASN A 401 -17.30 15.38 29.42
N TYR A 402 -17.87 15.50 28.22
CA TYR A 402 -17.37 16.36 27.16
C TYR A 402 -18.47 17.26 26.61
N ILE A 403 -18.06 18.35 25.99
CA ILE A 403 -18.95 19.31 25.33
C ILE A 403 -19.00 18.97 23.84
N TYR A 404 -20.19 18.64 23.36
CA TYR A 404 -20.46 18.39 21.94
C TYR A 404 -21.67 19.22 21.50
N GLN A 405 -21.47 20.04 20.48
CA GLN A 405 -22.51 20.95 19.94
C GLN A 405 -23.24 21.74 21.06
N ASN A 406 -22.46 22.31 21.99
CA ASN A 406 -22.92 23.07 23.16
C ASN A 406 -23.75 22.28 24.20
N LYS A 407 -23.68 20.95 24.17
CA LYS A 407 -24.31 20.07 25.17
C LYS A 407 -23.25 19.28 25.91
N ILE A 408 -23.42 19.15 27.23
CA ILE A 408 -22.60 18.26 28.05
C ILE A 408 -23.09 16.83 27.84
N GLN A 409 -22.20 15.95 27.41
CA GLN A 409 -22.46 14.55 27.14
C GLN A 409 -21.46 13.68 27.92
N ARG A 410 -21.90 12.48 28.31
CA ARG A 410 -21.03 11.47 28.90
C ARG A 410 -20.57 10.53 27.78
N PRO A 411 -19.27 10.18 27.69
CA PRO A 411 -18.81 9.15 26.76
C PRO A 411 -19.46 7.80 27.08
N ASP A 412 -19.79 7.04 26.05
CA ASP A 412 -20.20 5.65 26.20
C ASP A 412 -18.99 4.81 26.58
N SER A 413 -19.20 3.79 27.41
CA SER A 413 -18.13 2.94 27.93
C SER A 413 -18.43 1.47 27.63
N THR A 414 -17.50 0.77 27.01
CA THR A 414 -17.59 -0.69 26.84
C THR A 414 -16.43 -1.36 27.59
N PRO A 415 -16.71 -2.13 28.66
CA PRO A 415 -15.69 -2.96 29.27
C PRO A 415 -15.28 -4.08 28.31
N GLU A 416 -13.99 -4.35 28.24
CA GLU A 416 -13.37 -5.35 27.37
C GLU A 416 -12.52 -6.30 28.21
N LEU A 417 -12.55 -7.58 27.85
CA LEU A 417 -11.77 -8.65 28.46
C LEU A 417 -10.87 -9.29 27.40
N ILE A 418 -9.56 -9.29 27.66
CA ILE A 418 -8.53 -9.86 26.79
C ILE A 418 -7.97 -11.13 27.43
N LYS A 419 -8.05 -12.23 26.69
CA LYS A 419 -7.40 -13.49 27.04
C LYS A 419 -5.94 -13.45 26.60
N VAL A 420 -5.06 -13.99 27.43
CA VAL A 420 -3.63 -14.01 27.15
C VAL A 420 -3.10 -15.44 27.27
N LYS A 421 -2.30 -15.86 26.28
CA LYS A 421 -1.68 -17.18 26.26
C LYS A 421 -0.90 -17.42 27.55
N ASP A 422 -1.09 -18.61 28.13
CA ASP A 422 -0.42 -19.09 29.35
C ASP A 422 -0.69 -18.27 30.63
N ILE A 423 -1.64 -17.33 30.61
CA ILE A 423 -2.10 -16.55 31.77
C ILE A 423 -3.58 -16.88 32.04
N LYS A 424 -3.93 -17.10 33.31
CA LYS A 424 -5.30 -17.48 33.70
C LYS A 424 -6.23 -16.28 33.84
N GLU A 425 -5.70 -15.18 34.36
CA GLU A 425 -6.42 -13.94 34.56
C GLU A 425 -6.60 -13.21 33.21
N GLU A 426 -7.81 -12.75 32.94
CA GLU A 426 -8.08 -11.89 31.77
C GLU A 426 -7.58 -10.47 32.05
N VAL A 427 -7.03 -9.82 31.03
CA VAL A 427 -6.66 -8.40 31.09
C VAL A 427 -7.92 -7.59 30.81
N GLU A 428 -8.35 -6.81 31.79
CA GLU A 428 -9.51 -5.93 31.67
C GLU A 428 -9.08 -4.54 31.21
N PHE A 429 -9.89 -3.91 30.36
CA PHE A 429 -9.79 -2.47 30.07
C PHE A 429 -11.15 -1.92 29.61
N THR A 430 -11.26 -0.60 29.42
CA THR A 430 -12.52 0.02 28.95
C THR A 430 -12.26 0.86 27.71
N VAL A 431 -13.05 0.61 26.66
CA VAL A 431 -13.11 1.48 25.47
C VAL A 431 -14.14 2.57 25.70
N TRP A 432 -13.76 3.82 25.46
CA TRP A 432 -14.65 4.97 25.57
C TRP A 432 -14.97 5.52 24.19
N ASN A 433 -16.26 5.74 23.92
CA ASN A 433 -16.75 6.24 22.64
C ASN A 433 -17.52 7.55 22.82
N THR A 434 -17.44 8.38 21.78
CA THR A 434 -18.19 9.63 21.66
C THR A 434 -19.09 9.54 20.43
N GLU A 435 -19.91 10.56 20.20
CA GLU A 435 -20.71 10.69 18.96
C GLU A 435 -19.85 10.70 17.68
N LEU A 436 -18.55 11.00 17.79
CA LEU A 436 -17.61 11.08 16.65
C LEU A 436 -16.79 9.82 16.44
N GLY A 437 -16.80 8.88 17.39
CA GLY A 437 -15.96 7.68 17.40
C GLY A 437 -15.16 7.51 18.70
N PRO A 438 -14.19 6.57 18.74
CA PRO A 438 -13.48 6.21 19.95
C PRO A 438 -12.53 7.31 20.44
N ILE A 439 -12.41 7.43 21.76
CA ILE A 439 -11.43 8.30 22.41
C ILE A 439 -10.05 7.64 22.32
N VAL A 440 -9.09 8.33 21.72
CA VAL A 440 -7.71 7.86 21.49
C VAL A 440 -6.65 8.68 22.23
N SER A 441 -7.04 9.78 22.88
CA SER A 441 -6.13 10.62 23.67
C SER A 441 -5.59 9.87 24.89
N GLU A 442 -4.26 9.81 25.10
CA GLU A 442 -3.62 9.22 26.28
C GLU A 442 -4.06 7.76 26.57
N LEU A 443 -3.96 6.86 25.58
CA LEU A 443 -4.43 5.47 25.68
C LEU A 443 -4.07 4.78 27.00
N GLU A 444 -2.86 4.97 27.54
CA GLU A 444 -2.46 4.32 28.80
C GLU A 444 -3.21 4.84 30.05
N LYS A 445 -3.74 6.07 30.02
CA LYS A 445 -4.47 6.70 31.13
C LYS A 445 -5.99 6.70 30.96
N THR A 446 -6.47 6.78 29.73
CA THR A 446 -7.91 6.90 29.40
C THR A 446 -8.46 5.64 28.75
N GLY A 447 -7.63 4.82 28.09
CA GLY A 447 -8.03 3.65 27.31
C GLY A 447 -7.57 2.30 27.87
N PHE A 448 -6.44 2.20 28.56
CA PHE A 448 -5.82 0.92 28.98
C PHE A 448 -5.70 0.77 30.50
N SER A 449 -6.27 1.70 31.28
CA SER A 449 -6.15 1.67 32.73
C SER A 449 -7.03 0.57 33.35
N ASN A 450 -6.50 -0.12 34.35
CA ASN A 450 -7.25 -1.03 35.22
C ASN A 450 -8.28 -0.29 36.09
N GLU A 451 -8.26 1.05 36.09
CA GLU A 451 -9.30 1.83 36.73
C GLU A 451 -10.47 1.92 35.76
N SER A 452 -11.65 1.47 36.17
CA SER A 452 -12.92 1.64 35.43
C SER A 452 -13.36 3.11 35.33
N ARG A 453 -12.40 4.04 35.23
CA ARG A 453 -12.52 5.48 35.38
C ARG A 453 -11.64 6.17 34.34
N LEU A 454 -12.26 7.02 33.52
CA LEU A 454 -11.54 8.02 32.73
C LEU A 454 -10.69 8.89 33.67
N ASP A 455 -9.37 8.91 33.49
CA ASP A 455 -8.51 9.88 34.17
C ASP A 455 -8.92 11.29 33.71
N PRO A 456 -9.36 12.17 34.64
CA PRO A 456 -9.79 13.51 34.29
C PRO A 456 -8.69 14.41 33.73
N GLY A 457 -7.40 14.02 33.79
CA GLY A 457 -6.26 14.49 32.97
C GLY A 457 -6.33 15.87 32.29
N GLU A 458 -5.89 15.90 31.04
CA GLU A 458 -5.80 17.08 30.16
C GLU A 458 -7.17 17.74 29.88
N LYS A 459 -7.17 18.99 29.40
CA LYS A 459 -8.40 19.78 29.13
C LYS A 459 -9.32 19.16 28.06
N TYR A 460 -8.78 18.33 27.17
CA TYR A 460 -9.48 17.82 26.00
C TYR A 460 -9.49 16.28 25.95
N TYR A 461 -10.48 15.72 25.24
CA TYR A 461 -10.38 14.39 24.64
C TYR A 461 -10.05 14.53 23.15
N LEU A 462 -9.36 13.54 22.60
CA LEU A 462 -9.27 13.34 21.15
C LEU A 462 -10.11 12.14 20.74
N ALA A 463 -11.12 12.39 19.91
CA ALA A 463 -11.90 11.36 19.24
C ALA A 463 -11.35 11.11 17.84
N LEU A 464 -11.28 9.84 17.44
CA LEU A 464 -10.96 9.42 16.09
C LEU A 464 -12.26 9.31 15.29
N LYS A 465 -12.33 9.90 14.09
CA LYS A 465 -13.42 9.65 13.14
C LYS A 465 -12.84 9.11 11.83
N TRP A 466 -13.23 7.90 11.45
CA TRP A 466 -12.70 7.22 10.27
C TRP A 466 -13.82 6.80 9.31
N THR A 467 -13.62 6.99 8.01
CA THR A 467 -14.60 6.57 6.99
C THR A 467 -14.89 5.06 7.01
N GLY A 468 -14.01 4.23 7.59
CA GLY A 468 -14.26 2.79 7.72
C GLY A 468 -15.34 2.41 8.74
N GLU A 469 -15.77 3.34 9.60
CA GLU A 469 -16.93 3.17 10.50
C GLU A 469 -18.27 3.26 9.75
N GLU A 470 -18.24 3.84 8.56
CA GLU A 470 -19.42 4.18 7.80
C GLU A 470 -19.96 3.01 6.97
N PHE A 471 -21.28 2.96 6.81
CA PHE A 471 -21.91 1.91 6.01
C PHE A 471 -21.43 1.94 4.55
N SER A 472 -21.00 0.78 4.07
CA SER A 472 -20.69 0.48 2.66
C SER A 472 -20.79 -1.03 2.43
N ASP A 473 -21.06 -1.43 1.19
CA ASP A 473 -21.27 -2.83 0.80
C ASP A 473 -20.22 -3.22 -0.25
N GLU A 474 -18.98 -3.39 0.20
CA GLU A 474 -17.84 -3.81 -0.63
C GLU A 474 -18.09 -5.16 -1.31
N ILE A 475 -18.82 -6.06 -0.65
CA ILE A 475 -19.17 -7.38 -1.19
C ILE A 475 -20.05 -7.22 -2.44
N LEU A 476 -21.07 -6.36 -2.35
CA LEU A 476 -21.92 -6.05 -3.50
C LEU A 476 -21.13 -5.31 -4.58
N ALA A 477 -20.26 -4.37 -4.20
CA ALA A 477 -19.44 -3.62 -5.14
C ALA A 477 -18.58 -4.55 -6.01
N PHE A 478 -17.81 -5.45 -5.39
CA PHE A 478 -16.95 -6.39 -6.12
C PHE A 478 -17.76 -7.49 -6.81
N TYR A 479 -18.89 -7.92 -6.25
CA TYR A 479 -19.81 -8.82 -6.96
C TYR A 479 -20.29 -8.22 -8.29
N GLU A 480 -20.76 -6.97 -8.27
CA GLU A 480 -21.25 -6.29 -9.48
C GLU A 480 -20.12 -6.02 -10.47
N ILE A 481 -18.94 -5.57 -10.00
CA ILE A 481 -17.76 -5.37 -10.86
C ILE A 481 -17.34 -6.67 -11.54
N ASN A 482 -17.22 -7.77 -10.77
CA ASN A 482 -16.85 -9.08 -11.29
C ASN A 482 -17.86 -9.57 -12.34
N ASN A 483 -19.11 -9.13 -12.23
CA ASN A 483 -20.19 -9.52 -13.13
C ASN A 483 -20.47 -8.55 -14.28
N ALA A 484 -19.92 -7.35 -14.26
CA ALA A 484 -20.22 -6.27 -15.21
C ALA A 484 -19.79 -6.60 -16.64
N LYS A 485 -20.58 -6.14 -17.60
CA LYS A 485 -20.36 -6.35 -19.04
C LYS A 485 -19.89 -5.10 -19.78
N ASN A 486 -20.08 -3.93 -19.18
CA ASN A 486 -19.85 -2.64 -19.80
C ASN A 486 -19.57 -1.57 -18.74
N TRP A 487 -19.20 -0.38 -19.20
CA TRP A 487 -18.83 0.76 -18.35
C TRP A 487 -19.93 1.15 -17.35
N ASN A 488 -21.20 1.11 -17.77
CA ASN A 488 -22.30 1.53 -16.91
C ASN A 488 -22.54 0.54 -15.77
N GLU A 489 -22.50 -0.77 -16.06
CA GLU A 489 -22.59 -1.81 -15.03
C GLU A 489 -21.37 -1.77 -14.09
N PHE A 490 -20.17 -1.54 -14.62
CA PHE A 490 -18.95 -1.37 -13.82
C PHE A 490 -19.07 -0.19 -12.85
N ARG A 491 -19.54 0.97 -13.32
CA ARG A 491 -19.79 2.14 -12.47
C ARG A 491 -20.93 1.91 -11.48
N SER A 492 -21.95 1.13 -11.82
CA SER A 492 -23.02 0.77 -10.89
C SER A 492 -22.45 0.06 -9.66
N GLY A 493 -21.62 -0.97 -9.88
CA GLY A 493 -20.97 -1.68 -8.79
C GLY A 493 -20.10 -0.77 -7.92
N LEU A 494 -19.33 0.13 -8.54
CA LEU A 494 -18.48 1.08 -7.82
C LEU A 494 -19.23 2.05 -6.89
N LYS A 495 -20.54 2.27 -7.07
CA LYS A 495 -21.35 3.10 -6.17
C LYS A 495 -21.47 2.52 -4.76
N HIS A 496 -21.32 1.20 -4.63
CA HIS A 496 -21.43 0.51 -3.35
C HIS A 496 -20.13 0.53 -2.53
N LEU A 497 -19.01 0.93 -3.17
CA LEU A 497 -17.70 0.95 -2.54
C LEU A 497 -17.54 2.16 -1.61
N GLY A 498 -17.25 1.91 -0.33
CA GLY A 498 -16.90 2.97 0.62
C GLY A 498 -15.41 2.99 0.97
N LEU A 499 -14.80 1.81 1.14
CA LEU A 499 -13.44 1.68 1.66
C LEU A 499 -12.72 0.44 1.07
N PRO A 500 -11.39 0.51 0.85
CA PRO A 500 -10.60 1.74 0.75
C PRO A 500 -11.06 2.55 -0.47
N ALA A 501 -10.83 3.86 -0.43
CA ALA A 501 -11.04 4.69 -1.61
C ALA A 501 -9.93 4.41 -2.64
N LEU A 502 -10.31 4.14 -3.88
CA LEU A 502 -9.44 3.64 -4.94
C LEU A 502 -9.68 4.38 -6.26
N ASN A 503 -8.62 4.41 -7.07
CA ASN A 503 -8.66 4.75 -8.48
C ASN A 503 -8.89 3.46 -9.29
N PHE A 504 -9.96 3.40 -10.08
CA PHE A 504 -10.25 2.28 -10.97
C PHE A 504 -9.94 2.63 -12.41
N ILE A 505 -9.21 1.76 -13.10
CA ILE A 505 -9.07 1.79 -14.57
C ILE A 505 -9.87 0.64 -15.16
N TYR A 506 -10.45 0.88 -16.34
CA TYR A 506 -11.36 0.00 -17.05
C TYR A 506 -10.97 -0.16 -18.51
N ALA A 507 -11.16 -1.37 -19.05
CA ALA A 507 -11.15 -1.66 -20.49
C ALA A 507 -12.23 -2.67 -20.85
N ASP A 508 -12.79 -2.59 -22.06
CA ASP A 508 -13.74 -3.59 -22.56
C ASP A 508 -13.45 -4.13 -23.96
N ASN A 509 -14.10 -5.24 -24.30
CA ASN A 509 -13.98 -5.90 -25.59
C ASN A 509 -14.63 -5.10 -26.75
N GLN A 510 -15.39 -4.02 -26.44
CA GLN A 510 -15.96 -3.11 -27.43
C GLN A 510 -14.99 -1.99 -27.84
N GLY A 511 -13.85 -1.88 -27.17
CA GLY A 511 -12.82 -0.89 -27.50
C GLY A 511 -12.78 0.30 -26.55
N ASN A 512 -13.58 0.30 -25.50
CA ASN A 512 -13.64 1.42 -24.57
C ASN A 512 -12.59 1.31 -23.46
N ILE A 513 -12.16 2.47 -22.97
CA ILE A 513 -11.31 2.61 -21.79
C ILE A 513 -11.92 3.65 -20.84
N GLY A 514 -11.72 3.47 -19.54
CA GLY A 514 -12.29 4.36 -18.53
C GLY A 514 -11.47 4.49 -17.25
N TYR A 515 -11.79 5.54 -16.51
CA TYR A 515 -11.29 5.83 -15.17
C TYR A 515 -12.43 6.28 -14.27
N GLN A 516 -12.49 5.77 -13.06
CA GLN A 516 -13.44 6.20 -12.03
C GLN A 516 -12.75 6.21 -10.66
N CYS A 517 -12.81 7.34 -9.98
CA CYS A 517 -12.57 7.44 -8.53
C CYS A 517 -13.76 6.84 -7.77
N ALA A 518 -13.53 5.97 -6.79
CA ALA A 518 -14.60 5.39 -5.97
C ALA A 518 -14.19 5.22 -4.50
N GLY A 519 -15.12 5.44 -3.57
CA GLY A 519 -14.91 5.42 -2.13
C GLY A 519 -15.61 6.59 -1.42
N LYS A 520 -15.67 6.54 -0.09
CA LYS A 520 -16.19 7.64 0.73
C LYS A 520 -15.12 8.72 0.91
N ILE A 521 -15.45 9.93 0.46
CA ILE A 521 -14.57 11.10 0.59
C ILE A 521 -15.29 12.16 1.43
N PRO A 522 -14.79 12.49 2.63
CA PRO A 522 -15.48 13.40 3.54
C PRO A 522 -15.44 14.85 3.04
N VAL A 523 -16.60 15.51 3.07
CA VAL A 523 -16.73 16.95 2.80
C VAL A 523 -16.56 17.70 4.11
N ARG A 524 -15.47 18.45 4.21
CA ARG A 524 -15.07 19.21 5.40
C ARG A 524 -15.56 20.66 5.34
N LYS A 525 -15.86 21.26 6.49
CA LYS A 525 -16.14 22.72 6.58
C LYS A 525 -14.86 23.55 6.55
N SER A 526 -13.81 23.02 7.18
CA SER A 526 -12.47 23.61 7.18
C SER A 526 -11.73 23.25 5.89
N ASN A 527 -10.92 24.19 5.41
CA ASN A 527 -10.01 23.99 4.28
C ASN A 527 -8.62 23.52 4.72
N PHE A 528 -8.42 23.21 6.01
CA PHE A 528 -7.11 22.83 6.55
C PHE A 528 -7.17 21.43 7.17
N ALA A 529 -6.72 20.45 6.39
CA ALA A 529 -6.49 19.09 6.86
C ALA A 529 -5.15 18.97 7.60
N TYR A 530 -4.87 17.81 8.20
CA TYR A 530 -3.60 17.46 8.84
C TYR A 530 -3.33 18.08 10.22
N ILE A 531 -4.39 18.46 10.93
CA ILE A 531 -4.37 18.83 12.34
C ILE A 531 -5.66 18.35 13.01
N PRO A 532 -5.64 18.06 14.32
CA PRO A 532 -6.86 17.83 15.07
C PRO A 532 -7.85 18.98 14.90
N GLN A 533 -9.09 18.65 14.55
CA GLN A 533 -10.18 19.58 14.26
C GLN A 533 -11.03 19.84 15.50
N THR A 534 -11.81 20.92 15.51
CA THR A 534 -12.87 21.14 16.49
C THR A 534 -14.21 20.65 15.96
N THR A 535 -15.21 20.50 16.84
CA THR A 535 -16.57 20.08 16.47
C THR A 535 -17.27 21.04 15.49
N GLU A 536 -16.84 22.30 15.43
CA GLU A 536 -17.35 23.27 14.45
C GLU A 536 -16.98 22.90 13.01
N ASN A 537 -15.84 22.21 12.84
CA ASN A 537 -15.25 21.81 11.57
C ASN A 537 -15.56 20.37 11.16
N GLU A 538 -16.50 19.72 11.84
CA GLU A 538 -16.92 18.34 11.53
C GLU A 538 -17.32 18.13 10.07
N TRP A 539 -17.06 16.91 9.58
CA TRP A 539 -17.57 16.42 8.30
C TRP A 539 -19.07 16.68 8.18
N VAL A 540 -19.48 17.24 7.03
CA VAL A 540 -20.89 17.60 6.78
C VAL A 540 -21.62 16.50 6.02
N SER A 541 -20.89 15.85 5.12
CA SER A 541 -21.40 14.79 4.23
C SER A 541 -20.22 14.06 3.60
N TYR A 542 -20.52 13.12 2.71
CA TYR A 542 -19.56 12.54 1.78
C TYR A 542 -19.83 13.06 0.36
N MET A 543 -18.79 13.16 -0.47
CA MET A 543 -18.98 13.51 -1.89
C MET A 543 -19.87 12.47 -2.58
N LYS A 544 -20.77 12.93 -3.45
CA LYS A 544 -21.62 12.02 -4.21
C LYS A 544 -20.79 11.29 -5.26
N PHE A 545 -21.13 10.04 -5.54
CA PHE A 545 -20.40 9.24 -6.53
C PHE A 545 -20.34 9.91 -7.91
N GLU A 546 -21.42 10.58 -8.34
CA GLU A 546 -21.49 11.30 -9.61
C GLU A 546 -20.58 12.54 -9.67
N GLU A 547 -20.16 13.07 -8.53
CA GLU A 547 -19.25 14.21 -8.41
C GLU A 547 -17.78 13.75 -8.34
N LEU A 548 -17.53 12.45 -8.10
CA LEU A 548 -16.18 11.90 -8.08
C LEU A 548 -15.55 11.91 -9.48
N PRO A 549 -14.23 12.20 -9.59
CA PRO A 549 -13.52 12.23 -10.86
C PRO A 549 -13.69 10.96 -11.70
N ALA A 550 -13.98 11.15 -12.99
CA ALA A 550 -14.11 10.08 -13.96
C ALA A 550 -13.68 10.52 -15.35
N SER A 551 -13.27 9.57 -16.19
CA SER A 551 -12.96 9.78 -17.61
C SER A 551 -13.38 8.55 -18.40
N PHE A 552 -13.92 8.73 -19.60
CA PHE A 552 -14.33 7.63 -20.48
C PHE A 552 -13.95 7.98 -21.91
N ASN A 553 -13.14 7.11 -22.54
CA ASN A 553 -12.58 7.29 -23.87
C ASN A 553 -11.93 8.68 -24.11
N PRO A 554 -10.88 9.06 -23.33
CA PRO A 554 -10.20 10.33 -23.53
C PRO A 554 -9.50 10.41 -24.89
N GLU A 555 -9.31 11.63 -25.41
CA GLU A 555 -8.73 11.89 -26.73
C GLU A 555 -7.30 11.34 -26.89
N GLU A 556 -6.55 11.27 -25.79
CA GLU A 556 -5.18 10.76 -25.76
C GLU A 556 -5.09 9.26 -26.03
N ASN A 557 -6.22 8.53 -25.95
CA ASN A 557 -6.30 7.08 -26.15
C ASN A 557 -5.55 6.25 -25.09
N TYR A 558 -5.23 6.84 -23.94
CA TYR A 558 -4.70 6.13 -22.78
C TYR A 558 -5.02 6.85 -21.48
N ILE A 559 -4.99 6.11 -20.37
CA ILE A 559 -5.18 6.59 -19.00
C ILE A 559 -4.07 6.00 -18.13
N ILE A 560 -3.54 6.80 -17.20
CA ILE A 560 -2.49 6.38 -16.27
C ILE A 560 -2.92 6.79 -14.86
N THR A 561 -2.77 5.89 -13.89
CA THR A 561 -2.67 6.23 -12.48
C THR A 561 -1.43 5.57 -11.88
N ALA A 562 -0.62 6.37 -11.23
CA ALA A 562 0.52 5.94 -10.42
C ALA A 562 0.41 6.53 -9.00
N ASN A 563 -0.84 6.61 -8.48
CA ASN A 563 -1.22 7.36 -7.28
C ASN A 563 -0.98 8.88 -7.39
N ASN A 564 -0.94 9.39 -8.61
CA ASN A 564 -1.03 10.82 -8.91
C ASN A 564 -2.49 11.31 -8.76
N PRO A 565 -2.73 12.61 -8.51
CA PRO A 565 -4.07 13.13 -8.27
C PRO A 565 -5.01 12.94 -9.47
N PRO A 566 -6.31 12.68 -9.21
CA PRO A 566 -7.31 12.59 -10.27
C PRO A 566 -7.40 13.85 -11.13
N THR A 567 -7.52 15.01 -10.48
CA THR A 567 -7.51 16.33 -11.11
C THR A 567 -6.87 17.36 -10.17
N LYS A 568 -6.51 18.53 -10.71
CA LYS A 568 -5.92 19.63 -9.92
C LYS A 568 -6.82 20.11 -8.78
N GLU A 569 -8.14 20.14 -8.98
CA GLU A 569 -9.10 20.64 -7.99
C GLU A 569 -9.15 19.81 -6.70
N PHE A 570 -8.83 18.52 -6.78
CA PHE A 570 -8.86 17.58 -5.66
C PHE A 570 -7.48 17.40 -4.98
N SER A 571 -6.46 18.08 -5.50
CA SER A 571 -5.05 17.85 -5.14
C SER A 571 -4.52 18.72 -4.01
N ASP A 572 -5.31 19.71 -3.56
CA ASP A 572 -4.95 20.63 -2.50
C ASP A 572 -6.20 21.33 -1.92
N ASN A 573 -6.35 21.32 -0.59
CA ASN A 573 -7.42 22.05 0.10
C ASN A 573 -7.08 23.53 0.34
N ARG A 574 -5.79 23.91 0.30
CA ARG A 574 -5.34 25.31 0.49
C ARG A 574 -5.81 26.24 -0.62
N THR A 575 -6.29 25.69 -1.74
CA THR A 575 -6.88 26.46 -2.83
C THR A 575 -8.33 26.87 -2.55
N GLY A 576 -8.89 26.52 -1.39
CA GLY A 576 -10.29 26.79 -1.03
C GLY A 576 -11.28 25.81 -1.66
N SER A 577 -10.79 24.67 -2.14
CA SER A 577 -11.63 23.60 -2.71
C SER A 577 -12.34 22.85 -1.58
N LYS A 578 -13.68 22.80 -1.64
CA LYS A 578 -14.48 21.91 -0.77
C LYS A 578 -14.36 20.43 -1.17
N ASN A 579 -13.77 20.17 -2.33
CA ASN A 579 -13.71 18.87 -2.99
C ASN A 579 -12.32 18.25 -2.81
N TYR A 580 -11.78 18.31 -1.60
CA TYR A 580 -10.43 17.85 -1.30
C TYR A 580 -10.38 16.33 -1.12
N ILE A 581 -9.38 15.68 -1.75
CA ILE A 581 -9.10 14.25 -1.57
C ILE A 581 -7.87 14.07 -0.68
N SER A 582 -6.76 14.72 -1.02
CA SER A 582 -5.48 14.52 -0.32
C SER A 582 -4.43 15.54 -0.75
N ILE A 583 -3.35 15.70 0.01
CA ILE A 583 -2.07 16.21 -0.49
C ILE A 583 -0.96 15.15 -0.49
N LEU A 584 -1.29 13.90 -0.15
CA LEU A 584 -0.36 12.78 0.04
C LEU A 584 -0.22 11.92 -1.22
N PHE A 585 -0.43 12.50 -2.39
CA PHE A 585 -0.16 11.83 -3.66
C PHE A 585 1.32 11.47 -3.80
N GLU A 586 1.59 10.45 -4.60
CA GLU A 586 2.95 10.02 -4.92
C GLU A 586 3.67 11.07 -5.79
N PRO A 587 5.01 11.17 -5.73
CA PRO A 587 5.77 12.04 -6.63
C PRO A 587 5.46 11.75 -8.11
N PRO A 588 5.54 12.75 -9.01
CA PRO A 588 5.04 12.63 -10.37
C PRO A 588 5.81 11.62 -11.24
N TYR A 589 7.03 11.26 -10.84
CA TYR A 589 8.01 10.55 -11.66
C TYR A 589 7.53 9.24 -12.28
N ARG A 590 6.77 8.40 -11.57
CA ARG A 590 6.27 7.13 -12.13
C ARG A 590 5.23 7.39 -13.22
N ALA A 591 4.25 8.26 -12.95
CA ALA A 591 3.23 8.63 -13.93
C ALA A 591 3.84 9.34 -15.14
N GLU A 592 4.80 10.24 -14.94
CA GLU A 592 5.55 10.91 -16.03
C GLU A 592 6.36 9.90 -16.86
N ARG A 593 6.99 8.93 -16.20
CA ARG A 593 7.76 7.90 -16.91
C ARG A 593 6.86 7.04 -17.78
N ILE A 594 5.73 6.58 -17.27
CA ILE A 594 4.73 5.83 -18.04
C ILE A 594 4.19 6.70 -19.19
N ASP A 595 3.81 7.95 -18.92
CA ASP A 595 3.32 8.88 -19.95
C ASP A 595 4.36 9.10 -21.07
N SER A 596 5.64 9.25 -20.72
CA SER A 596 6.72 9.39 -21.72
C SER A 596 6.89 8.15 -22.60
N LEU A 597 6.68 6.95 -22.05
CA LEU A 597 6.80 5.68 -22.76
C LEU A 597 5.58 5.40 -23.64
N LEU A 598 4.38 5.80 -23.19
CA LEU A 598 3.16 5.66 -23.97
C LEU A 598 3.07 6.74 -25.07
N SER A 599 3.28 8.02 -24.74
CA SER A 599 3.06 9.14 -25.67
C SER A 599 4.00 9.14 -26.88
N THR A 600 5.21 8.60 -26.76
CA THR A 600 6.22 8.57 -27.83
C THR A 600 6.01 7.45 -28.85
N ARG A 601 5.05 6.55 -28.62
CA ARG A 601 4.78 5.37 -29.47
C ARG A 601 3.39 5.45 -30.10
N ASN A 602 3.33 5.16 -31.39
CA ASN A 602 2.04 5.13 -32.12
C ASN A 602 1.26 3.85 -31.80
N PHE A 603 1.93 2.70 -31.85
CA PHE A 603 1.38 1.38 -31.53
C PHE A 603 2.20 0.74 -30.41
N ILE A 604 1.52 0.02 -29.52
CA ILE A 604 2.08 -0.56 -28.31
C ILE A 604 1.62 -2.02 -28.22
N SER A 605 2.59 -2.91 -28.06
CA SER A 605 2.38 -4.34 -27.92
C SER A 605 2.16 -4.77 -26.47
N VAL A 606 1.69 -6.00 -26.26
CA VAL A 606 1.69 -6.66 -24.94
C VAL A 606 3.13 -6.79 -24.38
N ASN A 607 4.13 -6.97 -25.24
CA ASN A 607 5.52 -7.05 -24.81
C ASN A 607 6.04 -5.69 -24.31
N ASP A 608 5.58 -4.59 -24.91
CA ASP A 608 5.89 -3.24 -24.42
C ASP A 608 5.32 -2.99 -23.03
N PHE A 609 4.12 -3.53 -22.73
CA PHE A 609 3.56 -3.45 -21.38
C PHE A 609 4.46 -4.14 -20.35
N LYS A 610 5.02 -5.32 -20.67
CA LYS A 610 6.01 -5.99 -19.81
C LYS A 610 7.25 -5.13 -19.59
N LEU A 611 7.79 -4.56 -20.68
CA LEU A 611 8.97 -3.69 -20.61
C LEU A 611 8.71 -2.45 -19.74
N ILE A 612 7.54 -1.82 -19.87
CA ILE A 612 7.14 -0.67 -19.05
C ILE A 612 7.00 -1.07 -17.57
N GLN A 613 6.32 -2.17 -17.25
CA GLN A 613 6.20 -2.67 -15.85
C GLN A 613 7.57 -2.99 -15.21
N THR A 614 8.57 -3.32 -16.03
CA THR A 614 9.94 -3.59 -15.59
C THR A 614 10.90 -2.39 -15.74
N ASP A 615 10.41 -1.19 -16.08
CA ASP A 615 11.27 -0.02 -16.30
C ASP A 615 11.84 0.51 -14.97
N ILE A 616 13.17 0.61 -14.93
CA ILE A 616 13.97 1.00 -13.75
C ILE A 616 14.65 2.36 -13.93
N VAL A 617 14.19 3.20 -14.86
CA VAL A 617 14.72 4.56 -15.06
C VAL A 617 14.10 5.49 -14.01
N SER A 618 14.91 6.24 -13.28
CA SER A 618 14.44 7.21 -12.28
C SER A 618 14.49 8.64 -12.83
N LEU A 619 13.32 9.25 -13.04
CA LEU A 619 13.22 10.67 -13.39
C LEU A 619 13.60 11.59 -12.23
N GLN A 620 13.37 11.16 -11.00
CA GLN A 620 13.87 11.84 -9.80
C GLN A 620 15.40 11.97 -9.83
N ALA A 621 16.09 10.86 -10.09
CA ALA A 621 17.55 10.86 -10.13
C ALA A 621 18.09 11.77 -11.22
N LYS A 622 17.42 11.78 -12.39
CA LYS A 622 17.73 12.70 -13.48
C LYS A 622 17.56 14.16 -13.09
N GLU A 623 16.44 14.50 -12.44
CA GLU A 623 16.16 15.86 -11.96
C GLU A 623 17.21 16.31 -10.94
N PHE A 624 17.41 15.54 -9.86
CA PHE A 624 18.30 15.93 -8.76
C PHE A 624 19.76 15.98 -9.20
N CYS A 625 20.20 15.07 -10.07
CA CYS A 625 21.53 15.13 -10.66
C CYS A 625 21.74 16.41 -11.48
N SER A 626 20.71 16.97 -12.13
CA SER A 626 20.87 18.21 -12.90
C SER A 626 21.28 19.38 -12.01
N TYR A 627 20.64 19.55 -10.84
CA TYR A 627 21.02 20.56 -9.86
C TYR A 627 22.40 20.27 -9.25
N LEU A 628 22.72 18.99 -9.00
CA LEU A 628 24.04 18.60 -8.51
C LEU A 628 25.14 18.97 -9.53
N PHE A 629 24.90 18.74 -10.82
CA PHE A 629 25.88 19.08 -11.86
C PHE A 629 26.06 20.59 -12.01
N GLU A 630 24.99 21.37 -11.86
CA GLU A 630 25.04 22.83 -11.79
C GLU A 630 25.92 23.27 -10.61
N ALA A 631 25.71 22.70 -9.42
CA ALA A 631 26.49 23.02 -8.22
C ALA A 631 27.99 22.66 -8.36
N PHE A 632 28.34 21.67 -9.19
CA PHE A 632 29.71 21.27 -9.49
C PHE A 632 30.29 21.90 -10.78
N SER A 633 29.61 22.88 -11.37
CA SER A 633 30.09 23.54 -12.60
C SER A 633 31.25 24.51 -12.37
N ASP A 634 31.46 24.97 -11.13
CA ASP A 634 32.61 25.81 -10.76
C ASP A 634 33.92 25.02 -10.75
N SER A 635 34.98 25.58 -11.36
CA SER A 635 36.28 24.93 -11.58
C SER A 635 37.15 24.73 -10.33
N ASN A 636 36.64 25.01 -9.14
CA ASN A 636 37.41 25.09 -7.89
C ASN A 636 37.34 23.82 -7.00
N TYR A 637 36.67 22.76 -7.45
CA TYR A 637 36.57 21.51 -6.68
C TYR A 637 37.77 20.58 -6.87
N LYS A 638 38.10 19.79 -5.85
CA LYS A 638 39.20 18.81 -5.91
C LYS A 638 38.90 17.76 -6.98
N SER A 639 39.96 17.24 -7.62
CA SER A 639 39.84 16.18 -8.63
C SER A 639 39.08 14.96 -8.12
N GLU A 640 39.28 14.58 -6.85
CA GLU A 640 38.55 13.49 -6.21
C GLU A 640 37.03 13.73 -6.15
N ASP A 641 36.59 14.94 -5.80
CA ASP A 641 35.15 15.26 -5.73
C ASP A 641 34.51 15.14 -7.11
N THR A 642 35.19 15.68 -8.14
CA THR A 642 34.70 15.64 -9.53
C THR A 642 34.65 14.23 -10.12
N ARG A 643 35.46 13.29 -9.60
CA ARG A 643 35.54 11.92 -10.11
C ARG A 643 34.22 11.16 -9.92
N TYR A 644 33.57 11.33 -8.77
CA TYR A 644 32.32 10.62 -8.45
C TYR A 644 31.13 11.27 -9.14
N VAL A 645 31.13 12.60 -9.28
CA VAL A 645 30.14 13.32 -10.10
C VAL A 645 30.19 12.85 -11.56
N ASN A 646 31.39 12.58 -12.09
CA ASN A 646 31.54 12.06 -13.46
C ASN A 646 30.94 10.65 -13.66
N ILE A 647 30.81 9.84 -12.60
CA ILE A 647 30.10 8.57 -12.66
C ILE A 647 28.61 8.84 -12.91
N LEU A 648 28.01 9.75 -12.13
CA LEU A 648 26.60 10.15 -12.30
C LEU A 648 26.35 10.82 -13.66
N LYS A 649 27.29 11.61 -14.20
CA LYS A 649 27.17 12.24 -15.54
C LYS A 649 27.12 11.22 -16.68
N ARG A 650 27.68 10.02 -16.50
CA ARG A 650 27.70 8.94 -17.50
C ARG A 650 26.59 7.91 -17.28
N TRP A 651 25.86 8.01 -16.18
CA TRP A 651 24.79 7.09 -15.83
C TRP A 651 23.57 7.35 -16.71
N ASP A 652 22.90 6.26 -17.11
CA ASP A 652 21.66 6.27 -17.87
C ASP A 652 20.41 6.36 -16.96
N TYR A 653 20.60 6.65 -15.67
CA TYR A 653 19.57 6.74 -14.64
C TYR A 653 18.82 5.43 -14.36
N LYS A 654 19.33 4.29 -14.82
CA LYS A 654 18.78 2.96 -14.50
C LYS A 654 19.34 2.43 -13.19
N PHE A 655 18.45 2.07 -12.27
CA PHE A 655 18.78 1.44 -10.99
C PHE A 655 19.15 -0.05 -11.13
N ASN A 656 20.19 -0.35 -11.94
CA ASN A 656 20.70 -1.72 -12.10
C ASN A 656 21.50 -2.16 -10.87
N THR A 657 21.35 -3.42 -10.46
CA THR A 657 22.06 -3.99 -9.29
C THR A 657 23.58 -3.88 -9.40
N SER A 658 24.16 -4.10 -10.59
CA SER A 658 25.62 -4.13 -10.76
C SER A 658 26.30 -2.76 -10.92
N SER A 659 25.54 -1.66 -10.95
CA SER A 659 26.10 -0.31 -11.19
C SER A 659 26.41 0.41 -9.87
N PRO A 660 27.48 1.23 -9.81
CA PRO A 660 27.75 2.07 -8.65
C PRO A 660 26.99 3.40 -8.62
N ALA A 661 26.51 3.86 -9.78
CA ALA A 661 25.81 5.13 -9.88
C ALA A 661 24.49 5.19 -9.06
N PRO A 662 23.65 4.14 -9.01
CA PRO A 662 22.43 4.17 -8.21
C PRO A 662 22.71 4.27 -6.71
N LEU A 663 23.73 3.57 -6.18
CA LEU A 663 24.09 3.68 -4.77
C LEU A 663 24.61 5.08 -4.41
N LEU A 664 25.44 5.66 -5.29
CA LEU A 664 25.90 7.05 -5.14
C LEU A 664 24.73 8.03 -5.05
N PHE A 665 23.75 7.88 -5.94
CA PHE A 665 22.56 8.73 -5.94
C PHE A 665 21.68 8.48 -4.71
N ALA A 666 21.39 7.22 -4.36
CA ALA A 666 20.55 6.88 -3.22
C ALA A 666 21.12 7.41 -1.90
N GLN A 667 22.44 7.26 -1.67
CA GLN A 667 23.06 7.85 -0.49
C GLN A 667 23.09 9.37 -0.54
N PHE A 668 23.29 9.97 -1.71
CA PHE A 668 23.19 11.42 -1.89
C PHE A 668 21.80 11.95 -1.52
N GLU A 669 20.73 11.25 -1.91
CA GLU A 669 19.36 11.59 -1.56
C GLU A 669 19.16 11.60 -0.02
N ILE A 670 19.65 10.57 0.68
CA ILE A 670 19.57 10.50 2.15
C ILE A 670 20.31 11.68 2.81
N GLU A 671 21.54 11.97 2.36
CA GLU A 671 22.33 13.09 2.90
C GLU A 671 21.78 14.46 2.50
N LEU A 672 21.06 14.54 1.38
CA LEU A 672 20.33 15.73 0.96
C LEU A 672 19.17 16.01 1.91
N TYR A 673 18.32 15.02 2.18
CA TYR A 673 17.21 15.19 3.13
C TYR A 673 17.71 15.54 4.53
N LYS A 674 18.77 14.86 4.98
CA LYS A 674 19.42 15.18 6.25
C LYS A 674 19.86 16.65 6.30
N THR A 675 20.58 17.11 5.28
CA THR A 675 21.14 18.47 5.24
C THR A 675 20.05 19.55 5.10
N LEU A 676 18.95 19.25 4.40
CA LEU A 676 17.82 20.17 4.26
C LEU A 676 16.99 20.28 5.54
N PHE A 677 16.73 19.15 6.21
CA PHE A 677 15.65 19.08 7.20
C PHE A 677 16.09 18.80 8.63
N GLU A 678 17.15 18.01 8.87
CA GLU A 678 17.47 17.50 10.22
C GLU A 678 17.80 18.62 11.21
N GLU A 679 18.63 19.60 10.83
CA GLU A 679 19.00 20.71 11.72
C GLU A 679 17.78 21.53 12.16
N LYS A 680 16.82 21.70 11.25
CA LYS A 680 15.58 22.45 11.50
C LYS A 680 14.62 21.63 12.37
N LEU A 681 14.37 20.37 12.01
CA LEU A 681 13.39 19.52 12.68
C LEU A 681 13.89 18.90 13.99
N GLY A 682 15.20 18.77 14.18
CA GLY A 682 15.78 17.86 15.16
C GLY A 682 15.66 16.40 14.72
N THR A 683 16.54 15.52 15.22
CA THR A 683 16.68 14.14 14.73
C THR A 683 15.40 13.31 14.83
N GLU A 684 14.66 13.36 15.94
CA GLU A 684 13.45 12.53 16.10
C GLU A 684 12.31 12.97 15.19
N LEU A 685 12.02 14.27 15.11
CA LEU A 685 10.98 14.77 14.19
C LEU A 685 11.41 14.62 12.73
N PHE A 686 12.71 14.71 12.42
CA PHE A 686 13.24 14.40 11.09
C PHE A 686 12.98 12.94 10.70
N LYS A 687 13.25 11.98 11.59
CA LYS A 687 12.95 10.56 11.36
C LYS A 687 11.47 10.34 11.08
N ASN A 688 10.60 10.96 11.88
CA ASN A 688 9.16 10.88 11.65
C ASN A 688 8.74 11.51 10.30
N TYR A 689 9.34 12.64 9.93
CA TYR A 689 9.07 13.30 8.65
C TYR A 689 9.46 12.43 7.45
N ILE A 690 10.63 11.78 7.48
CA ILE A 690 11.08 10.91 6.37
C ILE A 690 10.38 9.56 6.30
N MET A 691 9.56 9.20 7.30
CA MET A 691 8.63 8.07 7.21
C MET A 691 7.42 8.36 6.32
N ILE A 692 7.15 9.60 5.96
CA ILE A 692 6.08 9.96 4.99
C ILE A 692 6.74 10.17 3.61
N LYS A 693 7.44 9.15 3.08
CA LYS A 693 8.43 9.29 1.99
C LYS A 693 8.00 10.20 0.81
N ASN A 694 6.76 10.09 0.35
CA ASN A 694 6.24 10.89 -0.77
C ASN A 694 6.27 12.40 -0.50
N VAL A 695 6.28 12.83 0.76
CA VAL A 695 6.34 14.23 1.17
C VAL A 695 7.78 14.78 1.06
N PRO A 696 8.82 14.28 1.76
CA PRO A 696 10.20 14.79 1.60
C PRO A 696 10.71 14.79 0.16
N VAL A 697 10.36 13.78 -0.65
CA VAL A 697 10.74 13.72 -2.07
C VAL A 697 10.19 14.92 -2.84
N ARG A 698 8.89 15.20 -2.70
CA ARG A 698 8.25 16.37 -3.35
C ARG A 698 8.76 17.68 -2.77
N THR A 699 9.01 17.73 -1.47
CA THR A 699 9.55 18.92 -0.79
C THR A 699 10.93 19.27 -1.32
N ALA A 700 11.83 18.28 -1.43
CA ALA A 700 13.16 18.48 -1.99
C ALA A 700 13.11 18.89 -3.47
N SER A 701 12.28 18.25 -4.30
CA SER A 701 12.11 18.65 -5.71
C SER A 701 11.66 20.11 -5.83
N ARG A 702 10.64 20.52 -5.07
CA ARG A 702 10.16 21.91 -5.02
C ARG A 702 11.26 22.88 -4.59
N ILE A 703 11.92 22.62 -3.46
CA ILE A 703 12.95 23.52 -2.90
C ILE A 703 14.13 23.68 -3.86
N LEU A 704 14.58 22.59 -4.47
CA LEU A 704 15.71 22.64 -5.41
C LEU A 704 15.33 23.38 -6.70
N SER A 705 14.11 23.19 -7.20
CA SER A 705 13.59 23.86 -8.40
C SER A 705 13.38 25.37 -8.18
N GLU A 706 12.64 25.74 -7.14
CA GLU A 706 12.31 27.14 -6.83
C GLU A 706 13.52 27.94 -6.38
N ASN A 707 14.44 27.31 -5.63
CA ASN A 707 15.67 27.91 -5.12
C ASN A 707 15.46 29.20 -4.28
N THR A 708 14.25 29.40 -3.76
CA THR A 708 13.87 30.58 -2.96
C THR A 708 13.32 30.21 -1.58
N SER A 709 13.23 28.92 -1.23
CA SER A 709 12.74 28.48 0.08
C SER A 709 13.66 28.90 1.22
N TRP A 710 13.09 29.26 2.37
CA TRP A 710 13.85 29.50 3.62
C TRP A 710 14.48 28.22 4.18
N LEU A 711 14.03 27.05 3.73
CA LEU A 711 14.63 25.77 4.11
C LEU A 711 16.08 25.63 3.62
N LEU A 712 16.46 26.40 2.59
CA LEU A 712 17.84 26.50 2.10
C LEU A 712 18.74 27.36 3.00
N ASP A 713 18.20 28.14 3.93
CA ASP A 713 19.01 29.06 4.72
C ASP A 713 19.88 28.26 5.71
N ILE A 714 21.19 28.25 5.44
CA ILE A 714 22.26 27.67 6.28
C ILE A 714 23.36 28.71 6.62
N ASP A 715 23.44 29.81 5.87
CA ASP A 715 24.24 30.99 6.16
C ASP A 715 23.45 32.24 5.73
N THR A 716 23.08 33.08 6.69
CA THR A 716 22.26 34.27 6.46
C THR A 716 22.98 35.37 5.68
N ASN A 717 24.31 35.28 5.53
CA ASN A 717 25.10 36.24 4.77
C ASN A 717 25.21 35.90 3.29
N LYS A 718 24.67 34.76 2.86
CA LYS A 718 24.76 34.24 1.48
C LYS A 718 23.42 34.24 0.76
N SER A 719 23.47 34.31 -0.57
CA SER A 719 22.28 34.17 -1.41
C SER A 719 21.73 32.73 -1.35
N LYS A 720 20.42 32.56 -1.54
CA LYS A 720 19.78 31.23 -1.53
C LYS A 720 20.32 30.29 -2.62
N ILE A 721 20.74 30.84 -3.75
CA ILE A 721 21.39 30.08 -4.83
C ILE A 721 22.71 29.48 -4.37
N GLU A 722 23.55 30.29 -3.72
CA GLU A 722 24.81 29.81 -3.14
C GLU A 722 24.54 28.74 -2.07
N ASN A 723 23.53 28.94 -1.23
CA ASN A 723 23.16 27.97 -0.19
C ASN A 723 22.69 26.64 -0.79
N ARG A 724 21.86 26.64 -1.85
CA ARG A 724 21.45 25.41 -2.56
C ARG A 724 22.65 24.64 -3.10
N ASN A 725 23.56 25.32 -3.78
CA ASN A 725 24.76 24.67 -4.34
C ASN A 725 25.68 24.13 -3.23
N GLN A 726 25.84 24.87 -2.13
CA GLN A 726 26.59 24.41 -0.95
C GLN A 726 25.96 23.17 -0.31
N ILE A 727 24.63 23.15 -0.15
CA ILE A 727 23.88 21.99 0.36
C ILE A 727 24.11 20.77 -0.54
N LEU A 728 23.90 20.90 -1.86
CA LEU A 728 24.06 19.82 -2.82
C LEU A 728 25.48 19.22 -2.78
N VAL A 729 26.51 20.08 -2.80
CA VAL A 729 27.91 19.67 -2.74
C VAL A 729 28.24 19.00 -1.40
N LYS A 730 27.78 19.57 -0.28
CA LYS A 730 27.99 19.02 1.06
C LYS A 730 27.35 17.63 1.20
N SER A 731 26.09 17.50 0.79
CA SER A 731 25.35 16.23 0.83
C SER A 731 26.03 15.16 -0.04
N PHE A 732 26.48 15.51 -1.24
CA PHE A 732 27.17 14.56 -2.13
C PHE A 732 28.51 14.09 -1.55
N LYS A 733 29.29 14.99 -0.96
CA LYS A 733 30.54 14.63 -0.27
C LYS A 733 30.31 13.72 0.92
N ASN A 734 29.30 14.02 1.74
CA ASN A 734 28.91 13.16 2.86
C ASN A 734 28.50 11.78 2.36
N ALA A 735 27.76 11.70 1.25
CA ALA A 735 27.33 10.43 0.69
C ALA A 735 28.50 9.55 0.25
N VAL A 736 29.48 10.12 -0.45
CA VAL A 736 30.71 9.40 -0.83
C VAL A 736 31.45 8.89 0.41
N THR A 737 31.61 9.73 1.44
CA THR A 737 32.24 9.33 2.70
C THR A 737 31.51 8.17 3.36
N LYS A 738 30.17 8.25 3.43
CA LYS A 738 29.32 7.21 4.03
C LYS A 738 29.37 5.88 3.28
N ILE A 739 29.44 5.91 1.96
CA ILE A 739 29.60 4.68 1.15
C ILE A 739 30.96 4.03 1.43
N LYS A 740 32.06 4.81 1.46
CA LYS A 740 33.41 4.32 1.79
C LYS A 740 33.46 3.67 3.17
N GLU A 741 32.83 4.30 4.17
CA GLU A 741 32.74 3.78 5.54
C GLU A 741 31.99 2.45 5.59
N THR A 742 30.83 2.36 4.92
CA THR A 742 29.98 1.16 4.94
C THR A 742 30.60 -0.02 4.22
N LEU A 743 31.07 0.20 2.98
CA LEU A 743 31.61 -0.86 2.14
C LEU A 743 33.10 -1.13 2.42
N LYS A 744 33.74 -0.30 3.27
CA LYS A 744 35.14 -0.41 3.69
C LYS A 744 36.09 -0.51 2.48
N THR A 745 35.80 0.26 1.43
CA THR A 745 36.56 0.25 0.17
C THR A 745 36.49 1.59 -0.55
N GLU A 746 37.63 2.01 -1.09
CA GLU A 746 37.80 3.19 -1.96
C GLU A 746 37.58 2.88 -3.45
N ASP A 747 37.54 1.59 -3.78
CA ASP A 747 37.27 1.08 -5.13
C ASP A 747 35.77 1.16 -5.44
N TYR A 748 35.38 2.15 -6.23
CA TYR A 748 33.99 2.41 -6.58
C TYR A 748 33.37 1.32 -7.45
N ASN A 749 34.16 0.43 -8.06
CA ASN A 749 33.61 -0.71 -8.82
C ASN A 749 32.92 -1.73 -7.89
N LYS A 750 33.18 -1.67 -6.58
CA LYS A 750 32.53 -2.49 -5.56
C LYS A 750 31.29 -1.84 -4.95
N TRP A 751 30.96 -0.61 -5.33
CA TRP A 751 29.83 0.15 -4.76
C TRP A 751 28.50 -0.20 -5.43
N THR A 752 28.27 -1.49 -5.71
CA THR A 752 27.13 -1.94 -6.50
C THR A 752 25.82 -1.78 -5.75
N TRP A 753 24.78 -1.29 -6.43
CA TRP A 753 23.44 -1.13 -5.85
C TRP A 753 22.90 -2.40 -5.20
N GLY A 754 23.04 -3.54 -5.90
CA GLY A 754 22.56 -4.84 -5.45
C GLY A 754 23.22 -5.34 -4.17
N GLU A 755 24.36 -4.78 -3.76
CA GLU A 755 25.03 -5.23 -2.54
C GLU A 755 24.27 -4.79 -1.27
N LEU A 756 23.65 -3.61 -1.31
CA LEU A 756 22.85 -3.07 -0.21
C LEU A 756 21.35 -3.14 -0.48
N HIS A 757 20.94 -3.14 -1.74
CA HIS A 757 19.54 -3.17 -2.16
C HIS A 757 19.08 -4.58 -2.49
N LYS A 758 18.59 -5.26 -1.45
CA LYS A 758 18.19 -6.67 -1.49
C LYS A 758 16.77 -6.85 -0.96
N ILE A 759 16.04 -7.83 -1.48
CA ILE A 759 14.72 -8.23 -0.99
C ILE A 759 14.81 -9.59 -0.27
N THR A 760 14.24 -9.64 0.92
CA THR A 760 13.90 -10.89 1.62
C THR A 760 12.39 -10.94 1.79
N MET A 761 11.76 -11.99 1.28
CA MET A 761 10.34 -12.27 1.55
C MET A 761 10.25 -12.88 2.94
N ASN A 762 9.79 -12.08 3.90
CA ASN A 762 9.71 -12.50 5.30
C ASN A 762 8.39 -13.19 5.58
N HIS A 763 8.46 -14.33 6.25
CA HIS A 763 7.34 -14.96 6.91
C HIS A 763 7.14 -14.34 8.29
N PRO A 764 5.91 -14.15 8.80
CA PRO A 764 5.70 -13.55 10.12
C PRO A 764 6.40 -14.33 11.26
N LEU A 765 6.42 -15.67 11.20
CA LEU A 765 7.21 -16.50 12.14
C LEU A 765 8.69 -16.63 11.79
N GLY A 766 9.13 -16.08 10.66
CA GLY A 766 10.51 -16.07 10.22
C GLY A 766 11.43 -15.13 11.01
N VAL A 767 10.88 -14.35 11.95
CA VAL A 767 11.66 -13.59 12.95
C VAL A 767 12.34 -14.52 13.96
N VAL A 768 11.83 -15.74 14.13
CA VAL A 768 12.46 -16.77 14.96
C VAL A 768 13.67 -17.32 14.19
N THR A 769 14.88 -17.05 14.68
CA THR A 769 16.16 -17.42 14.03
C THR A 769 16.23 -18.88 13.58
N ALA A 770 15.66 -19.81 14.35
CA ALA A 770 15.64 -21.23 14.02
C ALA A 770 14.71 -21.60 12.85
N LEU A 771 13.69 -20.79 12.58
CA LEU A 771 12.69 -21.00 11.51
C LEU A 771 13.00 -20.18 10.24
N ALA A 772 13.70 -19.06 10.40
CA ALA A 772 14.02 -18.12 9.32
C ALA A 772 14.57 -18.77 8.04
N PRO A 773 15.52 -19.74 8.07
CA PRO A 773 16.11 -20.30 6.85
C PRO A 773 15.14 -21.11 5.97
N ILE A 774 13.96 -21.44 6.50
CA ILE A 774 12.99 -22.32 5.85
C ILE A 774 11.72 -21.55 5.48
N LEU A 775 11.36 -20.56 6.31
CA LEU A 775 10.18 -19.73 6.09
C LEU A 775 10.48 -18.49 5.24
N ASN A 776 11.66 -17.88 5.39
CA ASN A 776 12.02 -16.69 4.62
C ASN A 776 12.69 -17.07 3.30
N ILE A 777 12.47 -16.28 2.25
CA ILE A 777 13.08 -16.49 0.94
C ILE A 777 13.91 -15.27 0.55
N GLY A 778 15.18 -15.50 0.20
CA GLY A 778 16.18 -14.45 -0.06
C GLY A 778 17.29 -14.45 1.00
N PRO A 779 18.08 -13.36 1.10
CA PRO A 779 17.98 -12.12 0.32
C PRO A 779 18.38 -12.30 -1.16
N TYR A 780 17.75 -11.54 -2.05
CA TYR A 780 18.14 -11.42 -3.46
C TYR A 780 18.40 -9.97 -3.84
N GLU A 781 19.42 -9.73 -4.66
CA GLU A 781 19.61 -8.41 -5.27
C GLU A 781 18.42 -8.07 -6.17
N ILE A 782 18.02 -6.80 -6.16
CA ILE A 782 16.88 -6.35 -6.96
C ILE A 782 17.13 -4.94 -7.53
N SER A 783 16.75 -4.75 -8.79
CA SER A 783 16.84 -3.47 -9.48
C SER A 783 15.65 -2.56 -9.17
N GLY A 784 15.77 -1.28 -9.48
CA GLY A 784 14.73 -0.28 -9.24
C GLY A 784 14.92 0.48 -7.92
N SER A 785 14.01 1.41 -7.67
CA SER A 785 13.91 2.22 -6.46
C SER A 785 12.44 2.50 -6.12
N GLY A 786 12.19 3.24 -5.05
CA GLY A 786 10.85 3.68 -4.71
C GLY A 786 10.21 4.69 -5.68
N THR A 787 10.92 5.19 -6.70
CA THR A 787 10.41 6.15 -7.69
C THR A 787 10.48 5.67 -9.15
N THR A 788 10.97 4.46 -9.38
CA THR A 788 10.93 3.79 -10.69
C THR A 788 9.58 3.12 -10.93
N VAL A 789 9.23 2.85 -12.19
CA VAL A 789 7.96 2.16 -12.54
C VAL A 789 7.95 0.76 -11.94
N SER A 790 9.02 -0.02 -12.15
CA SER A 790 9.29 -1.24 -11.39
C SER A 790 9.74 -0.86 -9.99
N ASN A 791 8.76 -0.68 -9.09
CA ASN A 791 9.01 -0.19 -7.75
C ASN A 791 9.73 -1.25 -6.88
N ALA A 792 10.80 -0.82 -6.24
CA ALA A 792 11.55 -1.60 -5.25
C ALA A 792 12.02 -0.62 -4.16
N GLU A 793 11.20 -0.45 -3.14
CA GLU A 793 11.35 0.60 -2.14
C GLU A 793 12.02 0.11 -0.85
N TYR A 794 12.97 0.91 -0.38
CA TYR A 794 13.62 0.83 0.92
C TYR A 794 13.20 1.98 1.85
N SER A 795 13.44 1.82 3.15
CA SER A 795 13.04 2.82 4.15
C SER A 795 14.06 3.96 4.19
N LEU A 796 13.61 5.21 4.01
CA LEU A 796 14.48 6.38 4.16
C LEU A 796 15.07 6.47 5.57
N GLN A 797 14.29 6.11 6.60
CA GLN A 797 14.75 6.09 7.99
C GLN A 797 15.87 5.07 8.20
N ARG A 798 15.71 3.82 7.74
CA ARG A 798 16.76 2.80 7.89
C ARG A 798 18.01 3.16 7.08
N ALA A 799 17.84 3.68 5.86
CA ALA A 799 18.96 4.17 5.06
C ALA A 799 19.71 5.32 5.77
N PHE A 800 19.00 6.22 6.44
CA PHE A 800 19.60 7.27 7.28
C PHE A 800 20.33 6.73 8.51
N GLU A 801 19.70 5.81 9.26
CA GLU A 801 20.23 5.33 10.54
C GLU A 801 21.42 4.38 10.38
N ASN A 802 21.39 3.50 9.37
CA ASN A 802 22.38 2.44 9.22
C ASN A 802 22.68 2.02 7.77
N GLN A 803 22.35 2.87 6.79
CA GLN A 803 22.60 2.62 5.36
C GLN A 803 22.02 1.29 4.87
N ASN A 804 20.90 0.88 5.46
CA ASN A 804 20.16 -0.31 5.05
C ASN A 804 19.16 0.04 3.95
N TYR A 805 19.45 -0.42 2.74
CA TYR A 805 18.63 -0.25 1.54
C TYR A 805 17.78 -1.49 1.22
N SER A 806 17.50 -2.34 2.22
CA SER A 806 16.67 -3.54 2.01
C SER A 806 15.27 -3.14 1.55
N VAL A 807 14.81 -3.82 0.52
CA VAL A 807 13.48 -3.63 -0.05
C VAL A 807 12.44 -4.25 0.86
N PHE A 808 11.33 -3.55 1.02
CA PHE A 808 10.18 -4.04 1.78
C PHE A 808 8.86 -3.80 1.05
N VAL A 809 8.74 -2.70 0.29
CA VAL A 809 7.61 -2.43 -0.59
C VAL A 809 8.07 -2.60 -2.02
N GLY A 810 7.24 -3.21 -2.85
CA GLY A 810 7.51 -3.34 -4.26
C GLY A 810 6.32 -3.96 -4.98
N THR A 811 6.50 -4.23 -6.26
CA THR A 811 5.47 -4.82 -7.11
C THR A 811 4.97 -6.17 -6.58
N SER A 812 3.81 -6.17 -5.92
CA SER A 812 3.24 -7.31 -5.18
C SER A 812 2.50 -8.34 -6.04
N MET A 813 2.11 -7.93 -7.25
CA MET A 813 1.72 -8.78 -8.37
C MET A 813 1.85 -7.95 -9.66
N ARG A 814 1.85 -8.58 -10.83
CA ARG A 814 1.64 -7.87 -12.09
C ARG A 814 0.55 -8.57 -12.89
N MET A 815 -0.28 -7.77 -13.53
CA MET A 815 -1.29 -8.20 -14.49
C MET A 815 -1.17 -7.41 -15.78
N ILE A 816 -1.31 -8.08 -16.93
CA ILE A 816 -1.57 -7.49 -18.24
C ILE A 816 -2.76 -8.23 -18.85
N ALA A 817 -3.83 -7.51 -19.17
CA ALA A 817 -5.03 -8.01 -19.82
C ALA A 817 -5.17 -7.36 -21.21
N ASP A 818 -5.20 -8.19 -22.25
CA ASP A 818 -5.45 -7.76 -23.63
C ASP A 818 -6.88 -8.16 -24.03
N MET A 819 -7.72 -7.16 -24.30
CA MET A 819 -9.12 -7.38 -24.63
C MET A 819 -9.33 -8.00 -26.03
N SER A 820 -8.27 -8.22 -26.81
CA SER A 820 -8.31 -9.08 -27.99
C SER A 820 -8.42 -10.57 -27.65
N ASN A 821 -8.01 -10.95 -26.45
CA ASN A 821 -8.01 -12.33 -25.96
C ASN A 821 -8.34 -12.37 -24.45
N THR A 822 -9.63 -12.28 -24.13
CA THR A 822 -10.14 -12.33 -22.75
C THR A 822 -9.98 -13.69 -22.07
N GLY A 823 -9.62 -14.73 -22.83
CA GLY A 823 -9.34 -16.07 -22.32
C GLY A 823 -7.92 -16.26 -21.78
N ASN A 824 -7.04 -15.26 -21.89
CA ASN A 824 -5.66 -15.33 -21.44
C ASN A 824 -5.26 -14.04 -20.70
N THR A 825 -4.80 -14.17 -19.46
CA THR A 825 -4.24 -13.05 -18.69
C THR A 825 -2.78 -13.31 -18.40
N ILE A 826 -1.92 -12.31 -18.62
CA ILE A 826 -0.49 -12.43 -18.33
C ILE A 826 -0.27 -11.94 -16.90
N THR A 827 0.26 -12.82 -16.05
CA THR A 827 0.36 -12.56 -14.62
C THR A 827 1.70 -12.99 -14.03
N ILE A 828 2.03 -12.45 -12.87
CA ILE A 828 3.07 -12.98 -11.97
C ILE A 828 2.73 -12.60 -10.53
N LEU A 829 2.90 -13.54 -9.60
CA LEU A 829 2.63 -13.39 -8.17
C LEU A 829 3.86 -13.78 -7.34
N PRO A 830 4.72 -12.83 -6.93
CA PRO A 830 5.81 -13.14 -6.03
C PRO A 830 5.31 -13.39 -4.59
N PRO A 831 5.94 -14.28 -3.82
CA PRO A 831 6.92 -15.28 -4.28
C PRO A 831 6.27 -16.51 -4.92
N GLY A 832 4.99 -16.77 -4.63
CA GLY A 832 4.21 -17.91 -5.10
C GLY A 832 2.80 -17.92 -4.53
N GLN A 833 2.02 -18.94 -4.90
CA GLN A 833 0.60 -19.06 -4.59
C GLN A 833 0.33 -19.62 -3.18
N SER A 834 1.12 -20.60 -2.73
CA SER A 834 0.86 -21.34 -1.48
C SER A 834 1.43 -20.61 -0.27
N GLY A 835 0.71 -20.68 0.86
CA GLY A 835 1.22 -20.23 2.14
C GLY A 835 1.96 -21.30 2.94
N GLN A 836 1.99 -22.54 2.46
CA GLN A 836 2.58 -23.66 3.20
C GLN A 836 4.09 -23.79 2.92
N PRO A 837 4.95 -23.75 3.95
CA PRO A 837 6.38 -23.99 3.77
C PRO A 837 6.65 -25.33 3.09
N GLU A 838 7.67 -25.35 2.23
CA GLU A 838 8.06 -26.51 1.40
C GLU A 838 7.05 -26.94 0.31
N HIS A 839 5.87 -26.32 0.21
CA HIS A 839 4.99 -26.57 -0.93
C HIS A 839 5.68 -26.12 -2.24
N PRO A 840 5.57 -26.88 -3.36
CA PRO A 840 6.22 -26.50 -4.61
C PRO A 840 5.88 -25.08 -5.08
N ASN A 841 4.65 -24.63 -4.83
CA ASN A 841 4.18 -23.29 -5.17
C ASN A 841 4.35 -22.24 -4.05
N TYR A 842 5.25 -22.47 -3.08
CA TYR A 842 5.55 -21.50 -2.01
C TYR A 842 6.36 -20.30 -2.53
N SER A 843 7.31 -20.55 -3.44
CA SER A 843 8.22 -19.52 -3.96
C SER A 843 8.64 -19.71 -5.43
N ASP A 844 7.91 -20.53 -6.18
CA ASP A 844 8.16 -20.89 -7.58
C ASP A 844 8.12 -19.71 -8.57
N GLN A 845 7.42 -18.64 -8.23
CA GLN A 845 7.30 -17.44 -9.06
C GLN A 845 8.35 -16.37 -8.73
N MET A 846 9.10 -16.52 -7.63
CA MET A 846 10.04 -15.49 -7.16
C MET A 846 11.15 -15.18 -8.17
N ARG A 847 11.75 -16.23 -8.79
CA ARG A 847 12.83 -16.04 -9.77
C ARG A 847 12.33 -15.42 -11.08
N LEU A 848 11.16 -15.83 -11.55
CA LEU A 848 10.51 -15.24 -12.72
C LEU A 848 10.26 -13.74 -12.49
N TRP A 849 9.68 -13.40 -11.33
CA TRP A 849 9.39 -12.01 -10.97
C TRP A 849 10.64 -11.13 -10.91
N LEU A 850 11.74 -11.63 -10.29
CA LEU A 850 13.03 -10.92 -10.24
C LEU A 850 13.62 -10.66 -11.63
N ASN A 851 13.41 -11.58 -12.56
CA ASN A 851 13.91 -11.48 -13.94
C ASN A 851 13.00 -10.65 -14.86
N GLY A 852 11.85 -10.16 -14.36
CA GLY A 852 10.86 -9.47 -15.19
C GLY A 852 10.07 -10.42 -16.12
N GLU A 853 10.01 -11.70 -15.77
CA GLU A 853 9.28 -12.73 -16.50
C GLU A 853 7.85 -12.90 -15.96
N TYR A 854 7.00 -13.51 -16.79
CA TYR A 854 5.56 -13.65 -16.55
C TYR A 854 5.09 -15.04 -16.96
N LYS A 855 3.99 -15.48 -16.35
CA LYS A 855 3.21 -16.64 -16.81
C LYS A 855 1.93 -16.18 -17.50
N ILE A 856 1.25 -17.13 -18.14
CA ILE A 856 -0.08 -16.92 -18.72
C ILE A 856 -1.06 -17.77 -17.91
N THR A 857 -2.14 -17.15 -17.45
CA THR A 857 -3.28 -17.82 -16.86
C THR A 857 -4.33 -18.00 -17.96
N TYR A 858 -4.57 -19.25 -18.35
CA TYR A 858 -5.52 -19.63 -19.38
C TYR A 858 -6.91 -19.82 -18.75
N THR A 859 -7.90 -19.05 -19.19
CA THR A 859 -9.27 -19.03 -18.65
C THR A 859 -10.32 -19.32 -19.71
N GLY A 860 -9.95 -19.41 -20.99
CA GLY A 860 -10.84 -19.80 -22.07
C GLY A 860 -11.44 -21.21 -21.88
N ASN A 861 -12.52 -21.53 -22.62
CA ASN A 861 -13.23 -22.82 -22.51
C ASN A 861 -12.35 -24.06 -22.74
N ASP A 862 -11.20 -23.90 -23.36
CA ASP A 862 -10.22 -24.95 -23.65
C ASP A 862 -8.96 -24.85 -22.79
N PHE A 863 -9.00 -24.13 -21.65
CA PHE A 863 -7.84 -23.93 -20.77
C PHE A 863 -7.12 -25.24 -20.39
N LEU A 864 -7.88 -26.33 -20.23
CA LEU A 864 -7.39 -27.68 -19.94
C LEU A 864 -6.40 -28.23 -20.99
N LYS A 865 -6.31 -27.63 -22.18
CA LYS A 865 -5.37 -28.04 -23.24
C LYS A 865 -3.96 -27.43 -23.10
N TYR A 866 -3.81 -26.34 -22.35
CA TYR A 866 -2.58 -25.53 -22.37
C TYR A 866 -1.62 -25.82 -21.22
N ALA A 867 -2.04 -26.58 -20.21
CA ALA A 867 -1.18 -26.98 -19.10
C ALA A 867 -1.59 -28.35 -18.54
N THR A 868 -0.71 -28.90 -17.69
CA THR A 868 -1.06 -30.03 -16.83
C THR A 868 -1.71 -29.49 -15.56
N TYR A 869 -2.81 -30.12 -15.16
CA TYR A 869 -3.58 -29.69 -14.00
C TYR A 869 -3.68 -30.81 -12.96
N LYS A 870 -3.51 -30.45 -11.69
CA LYS A 870 -3.95 -31.28 -10.58
C LYS A 870 -5.46 -31.11 -10.44
N HIS A 871 -6.21 -32.21 -10.45
CA HIS A 871 -7.68 -32.18 -10.51
C HIS A 871 -8.33 -32.72 -9.24
N LEU A 872 -8.89 -31.81 -8.46
CA LEU A 872 -9.68 -32.10 -7.26
C LEU A 872 -11.17 -31.92 -7.56
N ILE A 873 -11.99 -32.88 -7.14
CA ILE A 873 -13.44 -32.81 -7.23
C ILE A 873 -14.02 -32.69 -5.82
N LEU A 874 -14.83 -31.67 -5.59
CA LEU A 874 -15.68 -31.55 -4.40
C LEU A 874 -17.05 -32.15 -4.75
N ASP A 875 -17.40 -33.24 -4.08
CA ASP A 875 -18.70 -33.89 -4.21
C ASP A 875 -19.61 -33.46 -3.03
N PRO A 876 -20.90 -33.20 -3.26
CA PRO A 876 -21.83 -32.90 -2.18
C PRO A 876 -22.05 -34.14 -1.32
N LYS A 877 -21.92 -34.00 0.00
CA LYS A 877 -22.19 -35.10 0.92
C LYS A 877 -23.70 -35.42 0.92
N THR A 878 -24.08 -36.56 0.36
CA THR A 878 -25.49 -36.99 0.26
C THR A 878 -26.07 -37.20 1.66
N GLY A 879 -27.01 -36.32 2.07
CA GLY A 879 -27.66 -36.40 3.38
C GLY A 879 -28.44 -35.14 3.81
N TYR A 880 -28.16 -33.97 3.21
CA TYR A 880 -28.93 -32.74 3.44
C TYR A 880 -29.82 -32.44 2.23
N ARG A 881 -31.04 -33.01 2.21
CA ARG A 881 -32.16 -32.35 1.53
C ARG A 881 -32.73 -31.38 2.57
N ASN A 882 -32.69 -30.08 2.27
CA ASN A 882 -33.35 -29.06 3.07
C ASN A 882 -34.84 -29.43 3.24
N GLU A 883 -35.26 -29.64 4.49
CA GLU A 883 -36.65 -29.44 4.91
C GLU A 883 -36.93 -27.94 5.10
#